data_AF-A0A420RVA9-F1
#
_entry.id   AF-A0A420RVA9-F1
#
_cell.length_a   1.000
_cell.length_b   1.000
_cell.length_c   1.000
_cell.angle_alpha   90.00
_cell.angle_beta   90.00
_cell.angle_gamma   90.00
#
_symmetry.space_group_name_H-M   'P 1'
#
loop_
_entity.id
_entity.type
_entity.pdbx_description
1 polymer ?
#
loop_
_entity_poly.entity_id
_entity_poly.type
_entity_poly.pdbx_seq_one_letter_code
_entity_poly.pdbx_strand_id
1 'polypeptide(L)'
;MLSYSEPVPRRDMVESLPVRMRRPRSGPGAESSVGRPSAYRTTNQATNTTRQFDRPLPQSDLGFLTMENINPTLSEFRKLIFEAMIRDDGYSTKSSIHDDDSDGSEYSVSSSLADAMAQVWNSNDSSQQYQVPRKQPDAVSDQSTQTKEHNVLPYSVIMGNLATIWRLSTSTPTIVLDKTQLRNYQFDERSTTGNVMNDGIGRVSLALMRKVQNALQLDYLPAAIQGRIGSAKGVWVLDIGTQPSEIWLETYESQTKWNCDWKDPEHRTLEVLSQSSGLETANLNHQFISILESRSVDRRNTRAAIVKHMKINLQTSLDRAKEAMKQPELFRKWIHETSYASYGGRNESWFVGGLPKSWAEQMSFLSDGGFEPLQLQYLHNLTIDHMESQWKNTKDKMRIEISQSTWALMVVDFQGVLGPDEVQLCFSGPFNDGFEQRYDLEGFDVIVARCPAHLPSDIQKVKAVFKPELRHLKDVVVFPFTGQEPLAGKLSGGDYDGDRAWICWDSDIVDNFRNAEVPQKPSFNGYFEANNHTVESLILKHGKSRYLDYLLEEAFTFHLAPKLVGLCTNYKERLAYDKNSIEDPSVINMSWLLSALVDQPKSGFTFNKKILQRFQKEYCENQVDLKQPAYKKGTIGRISEPCHIFDFLKYKMQEIIHQGLSDLCQYRSSQNGDGGTLDVPTFDKDLASYWNEFEAEAEAMNLIHQQDSVSNWLSDMRSNLKRDIDTCYSYWVKVMSGPNGKANYLAKVASVHEKWVSISPQIAKRSAVAEAVIWALTRPSTHSAQLGTWQLLKASLTFKLYHNTRKFLWCIAGRQLQFIKSSKARVLIPVTPRTYKVLRPDGKRIHQSCVNEDRMVAEDNW
;
A
#
# COMPACT_ATOMS: atom_id res chain seq x y z
N MET A 1 12.79 -6.51 54.63
CA MET A 1 13.38 -5.95 55.88
C MET A 1 14.74 -5.37 55.54
N LEU A 2 15.20 -4.37 56.32
CA LEU A 2 16.50 -3.66 56.19
C LEU A 2 16.66 -2.93 54.84
N SER A 3 16.35 -1.63 54.72
CA SER A 3 16.97 -0.43 55.33
C SER A 3 18.19 0.09 54.54
N TYR A 4 18.01 1.25 53.89
CA TYR A 4 19.09 2.15 53.49
C TYR A 4 18.70 3.58 53.86
N SER A 5 19.68 4.35 54.33
CA SER A 5 19.50 5.70 54.90
C SER A 5 20.03 6.80 53.98
N GLU A 6 19.57 8.02 54.22
CA GLU A 6 19.96 9.26 53.52
C GLU A 6 21.46 9.60 53.66
N PRO A 7 21.94 10.53 52.82
CA PRO A 7 22.86 11.58 53.26
C PRO A 7 22.25 12.99 53.11
N VAL A 8 22.48 13.83 54.13
CA VAL A 8 21.99 15.23 54.26
C VAL A 8 23.05 16.24 53.76
N PRO A 9 22.68 17.43 53.21
CA PRO A 9 23.58 18.25 52.39
C PRO A 9 24.08 19.56 53.05
N ARG A 10 25.04 20.26 52.40
CA ARG A 10 25.26 21.75 52.39
C ARG A 10 26.49 22.13 51.51
N ARG A 11 26.42 23.15 50.63
CA ARG A 11 26.78 24.60 50.79
C ARG A 11 28.28 24.88 51.03
N ASP A 12 28.92 25.96 50.57
CA ASP A 12 28.70 27.04 49.55
C ASP A 12 30.15 27.56 49.17
N MET A 13 30.54 28.75 48.65
CA MET A 13 29.91 30.05 48.32
C MET A 13 30.85 30.94 47.43
N VAL A 14 30.31 31.68 46.44
CA VAL A 14 30.78 33.04 45.95
C VAL A 14 32.18 33.15 45.27
N GLU A 15 32.50 34.06 44.34
CA GLU A 15 31.86 35.28 43.75
C GLU A 15 31.68 35.12 42.19
N SER A 16 31.63 36.05 41.21
CA SER A 16 31.85 37.51 41.07
C SER A 16 31.14 38.13 39.82
N LEU A 17 31.39 39.42 39.52
CA LEU A 17 30.78 40.26 38.46
C LEU A 17 31.87 41.16 37.78
N PRO A 18 31.55 42.20 36.97
CA PRO A 18 31.14 42.15 35.54
C PRO A 18 31.98 43.09 34.63
N VAL A 19 31.70 43.22 33.32
CA VAL A 19 31.88 44.47 32.51
C VAL A 19 31.25 44.38 31.09
N ARG A 20 31.15 45.52 30.36
CA ARG A 20 30.36 45.71 29.12
C ARG A 20 31.08 46.62 28.10
N MET A 21 30.69 46.56 26.82
CA MET A 21 31.14 47.40 25.66
C MET A 21 32.50 46.98 25.02
N ARG A 22 32.90 47.39 23.79
CA ARG A 22 32.44 48.49 22.88
C ARG A 22 32.75 48.19 21.39
N ARG A 23 32.16 48.96 20.45
CA ARG A 23 32.55 49.03 18.99
C ARG A 23 33.57 50.15 18.73
N PRO A 24 34.24 50.16 17.56
CA PRO A 24 34.56 51.41 16.84
C PRO A 24 34.23 51.44 15.32
N ARG A 25 34.57 52.57 14.67
CA ARG A 25 34.22 53.07 13.31
C ARG A 25 35.22 54.21 12.93
N SER A 26 35.41 54.67 11.68
CA SER A 26 35.00 54.23 10.33
C SER A 26 35.66 55.10 9.22
N GLY A 27 36.14 54.51 8.12
CA GLY A 27 36.53 55.22 6.88
C GLY A 27 37.89 55.95 6.93
N PRO A 28 38.26 56.76 5.90
CA PRO A 28 37.46 57.14 4.71
C PRO A 28 38.18 57.04 3.32
N GLY A 29 37.38 57.13 2.23
CA GLY A 29 37.81 57.53 0.87
C GLY A 29 38.48 56.45 -0.03
N ALA A 30 38.46 56.55 -1.36
CA ALA A 30 37.61 57.34 -2.28
C ALA A 30 37.69 56.78 -3.73
N GLU A 31 36.63 56.99 -4.54
CA GLU A 31 36.61 56.99 -6.03
C GLU A 31 36.99 55.70 -6.83
N SER A 32 36.43 55.40 -8.02
CA SER A 32 35.29 55.99 -8.78
C SER A 32 34.72 55.01 -9.84
N SER A 33 33.51 55.31 -10.36
CA SER A 33 33.00 54.90 -11.71
C SER A 33 32.62 53.39 -11.90
N VAL A 34 31.63 52.94 -12.70
CA VAL A 34 30.44 53.51 -13.40
C VAL A 34 29.32 52.44 -13.34
N GLY A 35 28.02 52.81 -13.42
CA GLY A 35 27.00 51.92 -14.03
C GLY A 35 25.87 51.35 -13.16
N ARG A 36 24.79 52.12 -13.01
CA ARG A 36 23.39 51.68 -12.75
C ARG A 36 22.48 52.54 -13.67
N PRO A 37 21.20 52.19 -13.97
CA PRO A 37 20.24 51.47 -13.11
C PRO A 37 19.48 50.32 -13.86
N SER A 38 18.62 49.50 -13.21
CA SER A 38 17.13 49.58 -13.10
C SER A 38 16.36 49.77 -14.45
N ALA A 39 15.11 49.29 -14.65
CA ALA A 39 14.09 48.83 -13.69
C ALA A 39 12.91 48.02 -14.32
N TYR A 40 12.16 47.32 -13.46
CA TYR A 40 10.68 47.09 -13.45
C TYR A 40 9.83 46.81 -14.73
N ARG A 41 9.05 45.71 -14.61
CA ARG A 41 7.57 45.56 -14.84
C ARG A 41 6.92 45.22 -16.21
N THR A 42 6.30 44.03 -16.22
CA THR A 42 4.91 43.68 -16.65
C THR A 42 4.45 43.76 -18.12
N THR A 43 3.43 42.93 -18.43
CA THR A 43 2.71 42.81 -19.72
C THR A 43 3.58 42.24 -20.86
N ASN A 44 3.10 41.66 -21.97
CA ASN A 44 1.78 41.14 -22.38
C ASN A 44 2.02 40.05 -23.48
N GLN A 45 1.07 39.24 -23.99
CA GLN A 45 -0.39 39.13 -23.86
C GLN A 45 -0.80 37.64 -24.09
N ALA A 46 -2.10 37.34 -24.15
CA ALA A 46 -2.60 36.14 -24.84
C ALA A 46 -3.00 36.48 -26.29
N THR A 47 -2.67 35.62 -27.25
CA THR A 47 -3.08 35.75 -28.66
C THR A 47 -3.56 34.41 -29.21
N ASN A 48 -4.86 34.28 -29.44
CA ASN A 48 -5.43 33.22 -30.27
C ASN A 48 -5.02 33.44 -31.73
N THR A 49 -4.61 32.37 -32.42
CA THR A 49 -4.53 32.38 -33.89
C THR A 49 -5.18 31.12 -34.44
N THR A 50 -6.45 31.22 -34.81
CA THR A 50 -7.23 30.13 -35.38
C THR A 50 -6.72 29.77 -36.79
N ARG A 51 -6.57 28.48 -37.09
CA ARG A 51 -6.66 27.96 -38.46
C ARG A 51 -7.56 26.72 -38.48
N GLN A 52 -8.74 26.87 -39.08
CA GLN A 52 -9.58 25.74 -39.46
C GLN A 52 -8.96 25.05 -40.68
N PHE A 53 -9.16 23.73 -40.76
CA PHE A 53 -9.45 23.07 -42.03
C PHE A 53 -10.52 22.00 -41.77
N ASP A 54 -11.69 22.18 -42.36
CA ASP A 54 -12.82 21.26 -42.21
C ASP A 54 -12.69 20.06 -43.15
N ARG A 55 -12.78 18.84 -42.60
CA ARG A 55 -13.81 17.82 -42.93
C ARG A 55 -13.52 16.47 -42.28
N PRO A 56 -14.56 15.70 -41.89
CA PRO A 56 -14.39 14.32 -41.44
C PRO A 56 -14.20 13.36 -42.63
N LEU A 57 -13.44 12.28 -42.41
CA LEU A 57 -13.47 11.06 -43.23
C LEU A 57 -14.26 9.96 -42.48
N PRO A 58 -14.80 8.95 -43.19
CA PRO A 58 -15.94 8.17 -42.68
C PRO A 58 -15.58 7.09 -41.64
N GLN A 59 -16.57 6.72 -40.84
CA GLN A 59 -16.57 5.44 -40.12
C GLN A 59 -16.96 4.31 -41.08
N SER A 60 -15.97 3.53 -41.53
CA SER A 60 -16.17 2.21 -42.13
C SER A 60 -14.92 1.35 -41.95
N ASP A 61 -15.12 0.04 -41.81
CA ASP A 61 -14.09 -1.00 -41.90
C ASP A 61 -12.97 -0.97 -40.85
N LEU A 62 -13.36 -0.82 -39.58
CA LEU A 62 -12.57 -1.26 -38.43
C LEU A 62 -12.63 -2.80 -38.33
N GLY A 63 -11.93 -3.48 -39.24
CA GLY A 63 -11.84 -4.94 -39.28
C GLY A 63 -11.12 -5.51 -38.06
N PHE A 64 -11.81 -6.36 -37.29
CA PHE A 64 -11.22 -7.07 -36.15
C PHE A 64 -10.16 -8.08 -36.62
N LEU A 65 -8.88 -7.70 -36.54
CA LEU A 65 -7.75 -8.62 -36.70
C LEU A 65 -7.58 -9.47 -35.43
N THR A 66 -8.21 -10.63 -35.42
CA THR A 66 -7.96 -11.68 -34.42
C THR A 66 -6.51 -12.17 -34.54
N MET A 67 -5.71 -12.03 -33.49
CA MET A 67 -4.33 -12.52 -33.45
C MET A 67 -4.25 -14.04 -33.26
N GLU A 68 -4.59 -14.79 -34.32
CA GLU A 68 -4.19 -16.18 -34.48
C GLU A 68 -3.43 -16.35 -35.81
N ASN A 69 -2.16 -16.77 -35.72
CA ASN A 69 -1.28 -17.17 -36.83
C ASN A 69 -0.71 -16.06 -37.74
N ILE A 70 -0.04 -15.05 -37.16
CA ILE A 70 0.96 -14.23 -37.87
C ILE A 70 2.28 -14.27 -37.10
N ASN A 71 3.34 -14.79 -37.72
CA ASN A 71 4.71 -14.43 -37.33
C ASN A 71 5.01 -13.09 -38.03
N PRO A 72 5.12 -11.96 -37.31
CA PRO A 72 5.34 -10.66 -37.93
C PRO A 72 6.72 -10.63 -38.59
N THR A 73 6.83 -9.93 -39.71
CA THR A 73 8.15 -9.64 -40.29
C THR A 73 8.91 -8.65 -39.41
N LEU A 74 10.24 -8.65 -39.52
CA LEU A 74 11.14 -7.74 -38.79
C LEU A 74 10.82 -6.24 -39.08
N SER A 75 10.08 -5.95 -40.17
CA SER A 75 9.54 -4.62 -40.48
C SER A 75 8.30 -4.27 -39.64
N GLU A 76 7.37 -5.22 -39.48
CA GLU A 76 6.15 -5.05 -38.69
C GLU A 76 6.45 -5.01 -37.18
N PHE A 77 7.45 -5.79 -36.73
CA PHE A 77 7.94 -5.75 -35.35
C PHE A 77 8.50 -4.36 -34.98
N ARG A 78 9.28 -3.74 -35.88
CA ARG A 78 9.74 -2.35 -35.73
C ARG A 78 8.57 -1.37 -35.62
N LYS A 79 7.54 -1.53 -36.45
CA LYS A 79 6.34 -0.68 -36.42
C LYS A 79 5.57 -0.81 -35.11
N LEU A 80 5.41 -2.02 -34.57
CA LEU A 80 4.78 -2.27 -33.27
C LEU A 80 5.53 -1.59 -32.11
N ILE A 81 6.87 -1.64 -32.09
CA ILE A 81 7.66 -0.95 -31.06
C ILE A 81 7.51 0.58 -31.20
N PHE A 82 7.56 1.11 -32.42
CA PHE A 82 7.41 2.55 -32.66
C PHE A 82 6.01 3.08 -32.29
N GLU A 83 4.96 2.30 -32.56
CA GLU A 83 3.58 2.61 -32.15
C GLU A 83 3.36 2.47 -30.64
N ALA A 84 4.13 1.63 -29.96
CA ALA A 84 4.15 1.58 -28.50
C ALA A 84 4.85 2.81 -27.89
N MET A 85 6.00 3.22 -28.41
CA MET A 85 6.72 4.42 -27.95
C MET A 85 5.86 5.69 -28.06
N ILE A 86 5.14 5.87 -29.16
CA ILE A 86 4.27 7.03 -29.40
C ILE A 86 3.11 7.15 -28.38
N ARG A 87 2.74 6.07 -27.68
CA ARG A 87 1.64 6.08 -26.69
C ARG A 87 2.03 6.53 -25.29
N ASP A 88 3.31 6.53 -24.94
CA ASP A 88 3.76 6.92 -23.59
C ASP A 88 3.98 8.45 -23.47
N ASP A 89 4.16 9.12 -24.61
CA ASP A 89 4.36 10.58 -24.74
C ASP A 89 3.04 11.41 -24.59
N GLY A 90 2.26 11.09 -23.56
CA GLY A 90 1.24 11.98 -23.00
C GLY A 90 -0.17 11.41 -22.85
N TYR A 91 -0.78 11.70 -21.69
CA TYR A 91 -2.19 11.47 -21.36
C TYR A 91 -2.64 9.99 -21.28
N SER A 92 -2.27 9.32 -20.19
CA SER A 92 -2.98 8.13 -19.70
C SER A 92 -4.42 8.47 -19.27
N THR A 93 -5.35 8.53 -20.22
CA THR A 93 -6.79 8.67 -19.98
C THR A 93 -7.43 7.30 -19.86
N LYS A 94 -7.67 6.83 -18.62
CA LYS A 94 -8.40 5.57 -18.37
C LYS A 94 -9.84 5.64 -18.89
N SER A 95 -10.11 5.01 -20.03
CA SER A 95 -11.46 4.76 -20.53
C SER A 95 -12.11 3.60 -19.78
N SER A 96 -12.98 3.90 -18.82
CA SER A 96 -13.74 2.88 -18.09
C SER A 96 -14.95 2.41 -18.89
N ILE A 97 -14.84 1.25 -19.54
CA ILE A 97 -15.97 0.46 -20.05
C ILE A 97 -15.83 -0.94 -19.44
N HIS A 98 -16.94 -1.48 -18.95
CA HIS A 98 -17.04 -2.86 -18.51
C HIS A 98 -17.47 -3.73 -19.69
N ASP A 99 -16.62 -4.66 -20.09
CA ASP A 99 -17.02 -5.93 -20.72
C ASP A 99 -16.13 -7.02 -20.10
N ASP A 100 -16.74 -7.97 -19.40
CA ASP A 100 -16.05 -9.16 -18.89
C ASP A 100 -15.64 -10.08 -20.06
N ASP A 101 -14.73 -11.04 -19.81
CA ASP A 101 -14.19 -12.02 -20.77
C ASP A 101 -13.23 -11.49 -21.87
N SER A 102 -12.70 -10.26 -21.77
CA SER A 102 -11.48 -9.85 -22.48
C SER A 102 -10.29 -9.60 -21.53
N ASP A 103 -9.35 -10.55 -21.48
CA ASP A 103 -8.22 -10.56 -20.53
C ASP A 103 -7.07 -9.64 -20.99
N GLY A 104 -7.35 -8.33 -21.01
CA GLY A 104 -6.47 -7.24 -21.44
C GLY A 104 -5.27 -7.03 -20.50
N SER A 105 -4.34 -7.97 -20.51
CA SER A 105 -3.10 -7.91 -19.73
C SER A 105 -2.12 -6.88 -20.32
N GLU A 106 -1.99 -5.74 -19.64
CA GLU A 106 -1.00 -4.71 -19.98
C GLU A 106 0.43 -5.22 -19.72
N TYR A 107 1.26 -5.32 -20.76
CA TYR A 107 2.68 -5.63 -20.67
C TYR A 107 3.48 -4.33 -20.55
N SER A 108 4.26 -4.17 -19.48
CA SER A 108 5.15 -3.02 -19.30
C SER A 108 6.46 -3.23 -20.10
N VAL A 109 6.72 -2.38 -21.08
CA VAL A 109 8.04 -2.18 -21.68
C VAL A 109 8.64 -0.93 -21.05
N SER A 110 9.87 -0.97 -20.52
CA SER A 110 10.49 0.23 -19.96
C SER A 110 10.89 1.21 -21.06
N SER A 111 10.58 2.49 -20.88
CA SER A 111 11.00 3.56 -21.80
C SER A 111 12.52 3.59 -21.98
N SER A 112 13.31 3.34 -20.92
CA SER A 112 14.77 3.21 -21.01
C SER A 112 15.26 2.07 -21.92
N LEU A 113 14.52 0.96 -22.01
CA LEU A 113 14.82 -0.14 -22.93
C LEU A 113 14.43 0.26 -24.36
N ALA A 114 13.27 0.90 -24.55
CA ALA A 114 12.85 1.42 -25.84
C ALA A 114 13.81 2.50 -26.38
N ASP A 115 14.28 3.43 -25.53
CA ASP A 115 15.27 4.47 -25.87
C ASP A 115 16.63 3.87 -26.21
N ALA A 116 17.09 2.87 -25.45
CA ALA A 116 18.33 2.16 -25.75
C ALA A 116 18.24 1.41 -27.09
N MET A 117 17.13 0.71 -27.33
CA MET A 117 16.85 0.02 -28.59
C MET A 117 16.72 1.00 -29.77
N ALA A 118 16.09 2.17 -29.57
CA ALA A 118 16.01 3.22 -30.57
C ALA A 118 17.40 3.83 -30.88
N GLN A 119 18.25 4.04 -29.88
CA GLN A 119 19.64 4.51 -30.08
C GLN A 119 20.50 3.46 -30.82
N VAL A 120 20.33 2.17 -30.49
CA VAL A 120 21.00 1.06 -31.20
C VAL A 120 20.51 0.96 -32.65
N TRP A 121 19.21 1.02 -32.91
CA TRP A 121 18.70 0.92 -34.30
C TRP A 121 19.00 2.16 -35.14
N ASN A 122 18.95 3.37 -34.57
CA ASN A 122 19.36 4.60 -35.27
C ASN A 122 20.88 4.67 -35.53
N SER A 123 21.71 3.81 -34.91
CA SER A 123 23.16 3.79 -35.18
C SER A 123 23.52 3.27 -36.58
N ASN A 124 22.61 2.57 -37.26
CA ASN A 124 22.82 2.02 -38.60
C ASN A 124 22.28 2.91 -39.74
N ASP A 125 21.60 4.02 -39.43
CA ASP A 125 21.13 4.97 -40.44
C ASP A 125 21.94 6.28 -40.37
N SER A 126 22.68 6.56 -41.44
CA SER A 126 23.59 7.71 -41.51
C SER A 126 22.90 9.05 -41.80
N SER A 127 21.56 9.09 -41.81
CA SER A 127 20.78 10.15 -42.46
C SER A 127 19.90 11.05 -41.56
N GLN A 128 20.25 11.29 -40.28
CA GLN A 128 19.53 12.31 -39.49
C GLN A 128 20.37 13.20 -38.55
N GLN A 129 20.06 14.51 -38.58
CA GLN A 129 20.73 15.57 -37.83
C GLN A 129 19.93 15.99 -36.58
N TYR A 130 20.11 15.31 -35.46
CA TYR A 130 19.69 15.83 -34.15
C TYR A 130 20.81 15.73 -33.12
N GLN A 131 21.21 16.87 -32.57
CA GLN A 131 22.32 16.98 -31.60
C GLN A 131 21.84 16.75 -30.16
N VAL A 132 21.47 15.50 -29.86
CA VAL A 132 21.60 14.99 -28.49
C VAL A 132 23.07 14.66 -28.25
N PRO A 133 23.66 14.92 -27.06
CA PRO A 133 25.07 14.59 -26.80
C PRO A 133 25.35 13.10 -27.01
N ARG A 134 26.13 12.77 -28.06
CA ARG A 134 26.55 11.41 -28.38
C ARG A 134 27.48 10.87 -27.29
N LYS A 135 26.94 10.27 -26.23
CA LYS A 135 27.58 9.11 -25.62
C LYS A 135 27.68 8.05 -26.72
N GLN A 136 28.87 7.49 -26.93
CA GLN A 136 28.99 6.34 -27.82
C GLN A 136 28.19 5.17 -27.23
N PRO A 137 27.56 4.31 -28.06
CA PRO A 137 26.87 3.11 -27.58
C PRO A 137 27.84 2.11 -26.92
N ASP A 138 29.15 2.35 -27.01
CA ASP A 138 30.23 1.51 -26.49
C ASP A 138 30.14 1.20 -24.99
N ALA A 139 29.41 1.99 -24.17
CA ALA A 139 29.15 1.61 -22.78
C ALA A 139 28.19 0.41 -22.65
N VAL A 140 27.12 0.38 -23.44
CA VAL A 140 26.15 -0.73 -23.49
C VAL A 140 26.69 -1.87 -24.37
N SER A 141 27.47 -1.52 -25.39
CA SER A 141 28.19 -2.50 -26.20
C SER A 141 29.25 -3.22 -25.36
N ASP A 142 30.08 -2.56 -24.54
CA ASP A 142 31.09 -3.24 -23.71
C ASP A 142 30.51 -3.98 -22.49
N GLN A 143 29.42 -3.50 -21.88
CA GLN A 143 28.64 -4.32 -20.94
C GLN A 143 28.10 -5.60 -21.60
N SER A 144 27.97 -5.61 -22.94
CA SER A 144 27.69 -6.81 -23.75
C SER A 144 28.88 -7.36 -24.57
N THR A 145 30.12 -6.83 -24.45
CA THR A 145 31.35 -7.43 -25.02
C THR A 145 32.17 -8.20 -23.98
N GLN A 146 31.86 -8.03 -22.68
CA GLN A 146 32.28 -8.99 -21.63
C GLN A 146 31.73 -10.42 -21.90
N THR A 147 30.77 -10.57 -22.82
CA THR A 147 30.23 -11.84 -23.33
C THR A 147 31.25 -12.81 -23.96
N LYS A 148 32.53 -12.44 -24.13
CA LYS A 148 33.57 -13.32 -24.68
C LYS A 148 33.76 -14.65 -23.95
N GLU A 149 33.29 -14.76 -22.70
CA GLU A 149 33.25 -16.01 -21.92
C GLU A 149 31.80 -16.49 -21.61
N HIS A 150 30.75 -15.84 -22.14
CA HIS A 150 29.34 -16.19 -21.91
C HIS A 150 28.76 -17.19 -22.92
N ASN A 151 29.56 -17.72 -23.85
CA ASN A 151 29.13 -18.62 -24.93
C ASN A 151 28.30 -19.83 -24.46
N VAL A 152 28.54 -20.29 -23.22
CA VAL A 152 27.97 -21.53 -22.65
C VAL A 152 26.61 -21.33 -21.98
N LEU A 153 26.17 -20.08 -21.70
CA LEU A 153 24.90 -19.85 -21.02
C LEU A 153 23.69 -20.15 -21.94
N PRO A 154 22.71 -20.95 -21.48
CA PRO A 154 21.46 -21.14 -22.21
C PRO A 154 20.71 -19.82 -22.40
N TYR A 155 20.08 -19.68 -23.56
CA TYR A 155 19.21 -18.56 -23.93
C TYR A 155 18.16 -18.26 -22.84
N SER A 156 17.57 -19.32 -22.26
CA SER A 156 16.62 -19.26 -21.16
C SER A 156 17.12 -18.56 -19.89
N VAL A 157 18.40 -18.73 -19.54
CA VAL A 157 18.98 -18.16 -18.31
C VAL A 157 19.16 -16.65 -18.44
N ILE A 158 19.59 -16.18 -19.62
CA ILE A 158 19.69 -14.75 -19.92
C ILE A 158 18.29 -14.12 -19.95
N MET A 159 17.34 -14.82 -20.56
CA MET A 159 15.93 -14.44 -20.65
C MET A 159 15.28 -14.17 -19.30
N GLY A 160 15.37 -15.12 -18.36
CA GLY A 160 14.81 -14.93 -17.02
C GLY A 160 15.53 -13.87 -16.17
N ASN A 161 16.76 -13.52 -16.53
CA ASN A 161 17.59 -12.56 -15.81
C ASN A 161 17.72 -11.19 -16.50
N LEU A 162 16.95 -10.90 -17.56
CA LEU A 162 17.02 -9.61 -18.28
C LEU A 162 16.89 -8.40 -17.33
N ALA A 163 15.97 -8.44 -16.37
CA ALA A 163 15.79 -7.35 -15.39
C ALA A 163 16.97 -7.19 -14.41
N THR A 164 17.87 -8.17 -14.34
CA THR A 164 19.12 -8.12 -13.55
C THR A 164 20.28 -7.66 -14.43
N ILE A 165 20.44 -8.25 -15.61
CA ILE A 165 21.48 -7.94 -16.61
C ILE A 165 21.35 -6.48 -17.09
N TRP A 166 20.13 -5.99 -17.34
CA TRP A 166 19.85 -4.63 -17.82
C TRP A 166 19.53 -3.63 -16.69
N ARG A 167 19.77 -3.99 -15.42
CA ARG A 167 19.51 -3.17 -14.22
C ARG A 167 18.11 -2.52 -14.12
N LEU A 168 17.07 -3.14 -14.68
CA LEU A 168 15.70 -2.57 -14.73
C LEU A 168 14.92 -2.65 -13.40
N SER A 169 15.61 -2.81 -12.26
CA SER A 169 14.98 -2.89 -10.94
C SER A 169 15.02 -1.55 -10.23
N THR A 170 13.94 -1.20 -9.54
CA THR A 170 13.94 -0.08 -8.60
C THR A 170 14.78 -0.44 -7.37
N SER A 171 16.02 0.03 -7.34
CA SER A 171 16.98 -0.18 -6.26
C SER A 171 17.58 1.15 -5.80
N THR A 172 18.12 1.19 -4.58
CA THR A 172 18.82 2.37 -4.04
C THR A 172 20.33 2.17 -4.16
N PRO A 173 21.03 2.84 -5.10
CA PRO A 173 22.48 2.76 -5.22
C PRO A 173 23.11 3.35 -3.95
N THR A 174 23.83 2.52 -3.22
CA THR A 174 24.18 2.80 -1.82
C THR A 174 25.67 3.09 -1.66
N ILE A 175 26.56 2.15 -2.00
CA ILE A 175 28.01 2.25 -1.74
C ILE A 175 28.78 1.54 -2.86
N VAL A 176 29.84 2.15 -3.38
CA VAL A 176 30.84 1.47 -4.22
C VAL A 176 31.87 0.77 -3.33
N LEU A 177 32.13 -0.51 -3.57
CA LEU A 177 33.17 -1.30 -2.90
C LEU A 177 34.46 -1.38 -3.69
N ASP A 178 35.60 -1.52 -3.00
CA ASP A 178 36.86 -1.88 -3.63
C ASP A 178 36.89 -3.38 -3.96
N LYS A 179 37.65 -3.77 -5.00
CA LYS A 179 37.72 -5.18 -5.42
C LYS A 179 38.34 -6.11 -4.34
N THR A 180 39.05 -5.56 -3.36
CA THR A 180 39.58 -6.28 -2.19
C THR A 180 38.55 -6.45 -1.06
N GLN A 181 37.43 -5.71 -1.09
CA GLN A 181 36.32 -5.79 -0.13
C GLN A 181 35.25 -6.81 -0.58
N LEU A 182 35.34 -7.29 -1.82
CA LEU A 182 34.48 -8.30 -2.41
C LEU A 182 35.11 -9.69 -2.24
N ARG A 183 34.44 -10.57 -1.50
CA ARG A 183 34.86 -11.93 -1.17
C ARG A 183 34.03 -12.93 -1.97
N ASN A 184 34.50 -13.23 -3.17
CA ASN A 184 33.72 -14.01 -4.14
C ASN A 184 34.09 -15.50 -4.05
N TYR A 185 33.17 -16.32 -3.53
CA TYR A 185 33.30 -17.77 -3.44
C TYR A 185 32.84 -18.45 -4.74
N GLN A 186 33.56 -19.49 -5.17
CA GLN A 186 33.29 -20.20 -6.43
C GLN A 186 32.21 -21.28 -6.34
N PHE A 187 31.83 -21.68 -5.12
CA PHE A 187 30.88 -22.75 -4.85
C PHE A 187 29.97 -22.33 -3.70
N ASP A 188 28.71 -22.76 -3.76
CA ASP A 188 27.82 -22.73 -2.60
C ASP A 188 28.19 -23.78 -1.56
N GLU A 189 27.80 -23.53 -0.31
CA GLU A 189 27.95 -24.46 0.81
C GLU A 189 26.88 -25.57 0.73
N ARG A 190 27.27 -26.83 0.97
CA ARG A 190 26.46 -28.00 0.62
C ARG A 190 26.33 -29.02 1.76
N SER A 191 25.17 -29.65 1.84
CA SER A 191 24.87 -30.74 2.77
C SER A 191 25.67 -32.02 2.46
N THR A 192 25.59 -33.01 3.35
CA THR A 192 26.17 -34.35 3.14
C THR A 192 25.63 -35.10 1.91
N THR A 193 24.49 -34.68 1.37
CA THR A 193 23.87 -35.18 0.13
C THR A 193 24.15 -34.29 -1.09
N GLY A 194 24.88 -33.18 -0.94
CA GLY A 194 25.26 -32.26 -2.02
C GLY A 194 24.27 -31.13 -2.33
N ASN A 195 23.14 -31.08 -1.61
CA ASN A 195 22.15 -30.00 -1.73
C ASN A 195 22.73 -28.69 -1.20
N VAL A 196 22.46 -27.58 -1.89
CA VAL A 196 22.90 -26.24 -1.47
C VAL A 196 22.14 -25.81 -0.20
N MET A 197 22.87 -25.28 0.78
CA MET A 197 22.29 -24.83 2.06
C MET A 197 22.14 -23.31 2.17
N ASN A 198 22.83 -22.52 1.33
CA ASN A 198 22.82 -21.05 1.35
C ASN A 198 22.37 -20.40 0.02
N ASP A 199 21.49 -21.05 -0.74
CA ASP A 199 21.06 -20.58 -2.07
C ASP A 199 20.53 -19.14 -2.02
N GLY A 200 21.22 -18.22 -2.70
CA GLY A 200 20.83 -16.81 -2.76
C GLY A 200 21.31 -15.93 -1.60
N ILE A 201 21.99 -16.46 -0.58
CA ILE A 201 22.43 -15.68 0.60
C ILE A 201 23.95 -15.72 0.86
N GLY A 202 24.49 -14.57 1.25
CA GLY A 202 25.87 -14.37 1.71
C GLY A 202 25.93 -13.51 2.98
N ARG A 203 27.14 -13.25 3.50
CA ARG A 203 27.36 -12.40 4.68
C ARG A 203 27.84 -11.00 4.31
N VAL A 204 27.59 -10.04 5.20
CA VAL A 204 28.08 -8.66 5.09
C VAL A 204 28.59 -8.13 6.43
N SER A 205 29.75 -7.46 6.38
CA SER A 205 30.38 -6.84 7.55
C SER A 205 29.52 -5.78 8.25
N LEU A 206 29.64 -5.72 9.58
CA LEU A 206 29.08 -4.64 10.42
C LEU A 206 29.48 -3.22 9.95
N ALA A 207 30.71 -3.02 9.46
CA ALA A 207 31.15 -1.72 8.96
C ALA A 207 30.43 -1.31 7.67
N LEU A 208 30.16 -2.26 6.77
CA LEU A 208 29.38 -2.00 5.56
C LEU A 208 27.90 -1.79 5.90
N MET A 209 27.31 -2.63 6.75
CA MET A 209 25.90 -2.51 7.16
C MET A 209 25.60 -1.16 7.84
N ARG A 210 26.54 -0.61 8.63
CA ARG A 210 26.44 0.75 9.19
C ARG A 210 26.50 1.86 8.13
N LYS A 211 27.27 1.68 7.06
CA LYS A 211 27.22 2.63 5.93
C LYS A 211 25.89 2.53 5.17
N VAL A 212 25.33 1.33 5.02
CA VAL A 212 23.99 1.12 4.42
C VAL A 212 22.91 1.81 5.26
N GLN A 213 22.93 1.61 6.58
CA GLN A 213 22.05 2.33 7.54
C GLN A 213 22.08 3.85 7.31
N ASN A 214 23.27 4.44 7.23
CA ASN A 214 23.43 5.88 7.01
C ASN A 214 22.93 6.35 5.63
N ALA A 215 23.15 5.57 4.57
CA ALA A 215 22.71 5.90 3.22
C ALA A 215 21.18 5.84 3.06
N LEU A 216 20.54 4.85 3.69
CA LEU A 216 19.09 4.68 3.74
C LEU A 216 18.41 5.51 4.83
N GLN A 217 19.18 6.25 5.65
CA GLN A 217 18.72 7.10 6.75
C GLN A 217 17.89 6.34 7.82
N LEU A 218 18.26 5.10 8.10
CA LEU A 218 17.59 4.23 9.08
C LEU A 218 18.05 4.54 10.52
N ASP A 219 17.10 4.64 11.44
CA ASP A 219 17.33 4.85 12.87
C ASP A 219 17.79 3.59 13.62
N TYR A 220 17.63 2.41 13.00
CA TYR A 220 18.14 1.12 13.44
C TYR A 220 19.15 0.53 12.46
N LEU A 221 19.99 -0.40 12.93
CA LEU A 221 20.86 -1.21 12.09
C LEU A 221 20.09 -2.47 11.62
N PRO A 222 19.88 -2.68 10.31
CA PRO A 222 19.22 -3.89 9.82
C PRO A 222 20.11 -5.13 10.02
N ALA A 223 19.48 -6.27 10.31
CA ALA A 223 20.13 -7.57 10.40
C ALA A 223 20.38 -8.23 9.03
N ALA A 224 19.57 -7.89 8.02
CA ALA A 224 19.76 -8.35 6.65
C ALA A 224 19.27 -7.32 5.62
N ILE A 225 19.86 -7.37 4.43
CA ILE A 225 19.46 -6.56 3.27
C ILE A 225 19.25 -7.43 2.04
N GLN A 226 18.20 -7.17 1.28
CA GLN A 226 18.03 -7.72 -0.06
C GLN A 226 18.57 -6.72 -1.07
N GLY A 227 19.36 -7.15 -2.04
CA GLY A 227 20.03 -6.23 -2.96
C GLY A 227 20.57 -6.87 -4.23
N ARG A 228 21.44 -6.10 -4.88
CA ARG A 228 22.26 -6.50 -6.03
C ARG A 228 23.64 -5.88 -5.91
N ILE A 229 24.66 -6.56 -6.43
CA ILE A 229 26.00 -6.00 -6.62
C ILE A 229 26.68 -6.74 -7.78
N GLY A 230 27.02 -6.03 -8.85
CA GLY A 230 27.53 -6.65 -10.08
C GLY A 230 26.56 -7.68 -10.64
N SER A 231 27.00 -8.94 -10.75
CA SER A 231 26.15 -10.06 -11.16
C SER A 231 25.48 -10.82 -10.00
N ALA A 232 25.77 -10.47 -8.75
CA ALA A 232 25.17 -11.10 -7.58
C ALA A 232 23.80 -10.47 -7.27
N LYS A 233 22.76 -11.31 -7.12
CA LYS A 233 21.43 -10.95 -6.63
C LYS A 233 21.05 -11.88 -5.48
N GLY A 234 20.58 -11.30 -4.38
CA GLY A 234 20.14 -12.08 -3.22
C GLY A 234 20.02 -11.28 -1.92
N VAL A 235 20.17 -11.98 -0.80
CA VAL A 235 20.22 -11.41 0.56
C VAL A 235 21.67 -11.38 1.07
N TRP A 236 21.99 -10.38 1.87
CA TRP A 236 23.18 -10.35 2.72
C TRP A 236 22.80 -10.17 4.19
N VAL A 237 23.23 -11.12 5.02
CA VAL A 237 23.00 -11.13 6.47
C VAL A 237 24.19 -10.54 7.23
N LEU A 238 23.92 -9.81 8.30
CA LEU A 238 24.91 -9.15 9.14
C LEU A 238 25.81 -10.18 9.86
N ASP A 239 27.10 -10.16 9.54
CA ASP A 239 28.14 -10.71 10.38
C ASP A 239 28.78 -9.61 11.24
N ILE A 240 28.81 -9.86 12.55
CA ILE A 240 29.52 -9.01 13.52
C ILE A 240 31.03 -9.33 13.49
N GLY A 241 31.39 -10.59 13.24
CA GLY A 241 32.76 -11.09 13.15
C GLY A 241 33.64 -10.78 14.37
N THR A 242 34.95 -10.85 14.16
CA THR A 242 35.97 -10.41 15.13
C THR A 242 36.62 -9.07 14.74
N GLN A 243 36.39 -8.59 13.52
CA GLN A 243 36.96 -7.35 12.97
C GLN A 243 35.85 -6.36 12.55
N PRO A 244 35.15 -5.74 13.52
CA PRO A 244 33.93 -4.93 13.27
C PRO A 244 34.15 -3.62 12.49
N SER A 245 35.41 -3.28 12.16
CA SER A 245 35.81 -2.13 11.35
C SER A 245 36.19 -2.48 9.90
N GLU A 246 36.38 -3.76 9.58
CA GLU A 246 36.68 -4.19 8.21
C GLU A 246 35.43 -4.06 7.34
N ILE A 247 35.57 -3.51 6.13
CA ILE A 247 34.48 -3.40 5.16
C ILE A 247 34.62 -4.54 4.16
N TRP A 248 33.65 -5.45 4.16
CA TRP A 248 33.57 -6.53 3.19
C TRP A 248 32.12 -7.00 2.97
N LEU A 249 31.92 -7.66 1.82
CA LEU A 249 30.70 -8.35 1.39
C LEU A 249 31.10 -9.64 0.68
N GLU A 250 30.37 -10.73 0.94
CA GLU A 250 30.61 -12.05 0.33
C GLU A 250 29.61 -12.33 -0.79
N THR A 251 30.03 -13.00 -1.86
CA THR A 251 29.12 -13.49 -2.91
C THR A 251 29.37 -14.97 -3.19
N TYR A 252 28.30 -15.75 -3.38
CA TYR A 252 28.36 -17.19 -3.65
C TYR A 252 27.88 -17.56 -5.08
N GLU A 253 28.15 -18.80 -5.50
CA GLU A 253 27.80 -19.39 -6.81
C GLU A 253 26.32 -19.12 -7.16
N SER A 254 25.39 -19.54 -6.29
CA SER A 254 23.94 -19.32 -6.43
C SER A 254 23.54 -17.86 -6.64
N GLN A 255 24.23 -16.91 -5.99
CA GLN A 255 23.93 -15.49 -6.11
C GLN A 255 24.34 -14.92 -7.46
N THR A 256 25.45 -15.39 -8.04
CA THR A 256 26.01 -14.87 -9.29
C THR A 256 25.24 -15.35 -10.53
N LYS A 257 24.43 -14.46 -11.12
CA LYS A 257 23.57 -14.81 -12.26
C LYS A 257 24.29 -14.69 -13.63
N TRP A 258 25.52 -14.16 -13.67
CA TRP A 258 26.47 -14.22 -14.79
C TRP A 258 27.92 -14.01 -14.29
N ASN A 259 28.93 -14.36 -15.11
CA ASN A 259 30.33 -14.05 -14.79
C ASN A 259 30.58 -12.53 -14.92
N CYS A 260 31.21 -11.89 -13.94
CA CYS A 260 31.49 -10.45 -13.94
C CYS A 260 32.97 -10.20 -13.67
N ASP A 261 33.59 -9.25 -14.39
CA ASP A 261 35.02 -8.95 -14.20
C ASP A 261 35.32 -8.01 -13.01
N TRP A 262 34.27 -7.42 -12.42
CA TRP A 262 34.30 -6.47 -11.29
C TRP A 262 35.25 -5.27 -11.49
N LYS A 263 35.57 -4.89 -12.74
CA LYS A 263 36.43 -3.71 -13.00
C LYS A 263 35.66 -2.41 -12.81
N ASP A 264 34.52 -2.31 -13.49
CA ASP A 264 33.62 -1.16 -13.46
C ASP A 264 33.19 -0.81 -12.01
N PRO A 265 33.32 0.45 -11.56
CA PRO A 265 32.73 0.91 -10.31
C PRO A 265 31.24 0.60 -10.18
N GLU A 266 30.45 0.69 -11.26
CA GLU A 266 29.02 0.38 -11.22
C GLU A 266 28.76 -1.10 -10.96
N HIS A 267 29.64 -2.01 -11.40
CA HIS A 267 29.57 -3.43 -11.02
C HIS A 267 29.98 -3.69 -9.57
N ARG A 268 30.54 -2.69 -8.87
CA ARG A 268 30.90 -2.76 -7.45
C ARG A 268 30.02 -1.88 -6.57
N THR A 269 28.98 -1.26 -7.12
CA THR A 269 27.93 -0.57 -6.36
C THR A 269 26.99 -1.58 -5.73
N LEU A 270 26.88 -1.56 -4.40
CA LEU A 270 25.79 -2.20 -3.68
C LEU A 270 24.49 -1.41 -3.92
N GLU A 271 23.51 -2.08 -4.50
CA GLU A 271 22.16 -1.59 -4.75
C GLU A 271 21.18 -2.28 -3.80
N VAL A 272 20.56 -1.56 -2.86
CA VAL A 272 19.62 -2.16 -1.91
C VAL A 272 18.18 -2.07 -2.43
N LEU A 273 17.47 -3.19 -2.41
CA LEU A 273 16.05 -3.29 -2.79
C LEU A 273 15.15 -3.25 -1.55
N SER A 274 15.52 -3.93 -0.47
CA SER A 274 14.79 -3.94 0.81
C SER A 274 15.71 -4.33 1.98
N GLN A 275 15.20 -4.21 3.21
CA GLN A 275 15.93 -4.54 4.44
C GLN A 275 15.02 -5.20 5.49
N SER A 276 15.61 -5.96 6.40
CA SER A 276 14.94 -6.42 7.63
C SER A 276 14.42 -5.23 8.43
N SER A 277 13.17 -5.26 8.87
CA SER A 277 12.51 -4.18 9.62
C SER A 277 11.45 -4.77 10.55
N GLY A 278 11.11 -4.02 11.62
CA GLY A 278 10.14 -4.43 12.65
C GLY A 278 8.93 -5.22 12.12
N LEU A 279 8.69 -6.39 12.73
CA LEU A 279 7.69 -7.35 12.28
C LEU A 279 6.28 -7.01 12.79
N GLU A 280 5.28 -7.22 11.93
CA GLU A 280 3.85 -6.97 12.21
C GLU A 280 3.03 -8.28 12.22
N THR A 281 1.79 -8.24 12.70
CA THR A 281 0.87 -9.39 12.70
C THR A 281 0.52 -9.83 11.28
N ALA A 282 0.60 -11.13 11.02
CA ALA A 282 0.36 -11.66 9.68
C ALA A 282 -1.11 -12.02 9.41
N ASN A 283 -1.50 -11.80 8.15
CA ASN A 283 -2.72 -12.35 7.59
C ASN A 283 -2.43 -13.73 6.98
N LEU A 284 -3.22 -14.73 7.40
CA LEU A 284 -3.21 -16.08 6.88
C LEU A 284 -3.58 -16.08 5.39
N ASN A 285 -2.72 -16.66 4.55
CA ASN A 285 -2.99 -16.75 3.12
C ASN A 285 -4.07 -17.81 2.81
N HIS A 286 -4.95 -17.54 1.84
CA HIS A 286 -5.97 -18.50 1.39
C HIS A 286 -5.41 -19.88 1.07
N GLN A 287 -4.20 -19.98 0.48
CA GLN A 287 -3.56 -21.26 0.15
C GLN A 287 -3.20 -22.08 1.39
N PHE A 288 -2.79 -21.41 2.48
CA PHE A 288 -2.44 -22.09 3.73
C PHE A 288 -3.66 -22.73 4.40
N ILE A 289 -4.84 -22.09 4.32
CA ILE A 289 -6.08 -22.60 4.94
C ILE A 289 -6.39 -24.04 4.50
N SER A 290 -6.25 -24.36 3.21
CA SER A 290 -6.50 -25.71 2.69
C SER A 290 -5.45 -26.74 3.14
N ILE A 291 -4.20 -26.33 3.32
CA ILE A 291 -3.11 -27.21 3.78
C ILE A 291 -3.20 -27.44 5.29
N LEU A 292 -3.46 -26.38 6.07
CA LEU A 292 -3.70 -26.47 7.52
C LEU A 292 -4.93 -27.33 7.86
N GLU A 293 -5.94 -27.38 6.99
CA GLU A 293 -7.03 -28.35 7.12
C GLU A 293 -6.61 -29.78 6.75
N SER A 294 -5.94 -30.00 5.60
CA SER A 294 -5.58 -31.36 5.19
C SER A 294 -4.52 -32.00 6.09
N ARG A 295 -3.64 -31.21 6.71
CA ARG A 295 -2.61 -31.61 7.67
C ARG A 295 -3.06 -31.55 9.14
N SER A 296 -4.34 -31.31 9.40
CA SER A 296 -4.88 -31.32 10.76
C SER A 296 -5.03 -32.72 11.37
N VAL A 297 -4.94 -32.84 12.69
CA VAL A 297 -5.34 -34.05 13.44
C VAL A 297 -6.86 -34.17 13.47
N ASP A 298 -7.56 -33.08 13.79
CA ASP A 298 -8.99 -32.92 13.55
C ASP A 298 -9.28 -31.63 12.75
N ARG A 299 -9.92 -31.79 11.59
CA ARG A 299 -10.36 -30.68 10.72
C ARG A 299 -11.33 -29.74 11.43
N ARG A 300 -12.11 -30.24 12.40
CA ARG A 300 -13.03 -29.45 13.24
C ARG A 300 -12.27 -28.47 14.13
N ASN A 301 -11.12 -28.88 14.68
CA ASN A 301 -10.31 -28.03 15.54
C ASN A 301 -9.67 -26.88 14.75
N THR A 302 -9.07 -27.15 13.58
CA THR A 302 -8.55 -26.08 12.69
C THR A 302 -9.68 -25.11 12.26
N ARG A 303 -10.87 -25.64 11.90
CA ARG A 303 -12.04 -24.79 11.59
C ARG A 303 -12.47 -23.94 12.79
N ALA A 304 -12.45 -24.49 14.01
CA ALA A 304 -12.82 -23.77 15.22
C ALA A 304 -11.78 -22.69 15.61
N ALA A 305 -10.49 -23.00 15.51
CA ALA A 305 -9.39 -22.07 15.75
C ALA A 305 -9.45 -20.85 14.81
N ILE A 306 -9.61 -21.09 13.50
CA ILE A 306 -9.73 -20.00 12.51
C ILE A 306 -10.98 -19.14 12.80
N VAL A 307 -12.11 -19.74 13.20
CA VAL A 307 -13.32 -18.99 13.60
C VAL A 307 -13.15 -18.26 14.94
N LYS A 308 -12.36 -18.79 15.88
CA LYS A 308 -11.96 -18.12 17.13
C LYS A 308 -11.20 -16.83 16.82
N HIS A 309 -10.19 -16.86 15.94
CA HIS A 309 -9.48 -15.64 15.50
C HIS A 309 -10.41 -14.66 14.78
N MET A 310 -11.28 -15.12 13.87
CA MET A 310 -12.27 -14.24 13.23
C MET A 310 -13.11 -13.48 14.25
N LYS A 311 -13.60 -14.17 15.30
CA LYS A 311 -14.38 -13.56 16.38
C LYS A 311 -13.54 -12.58 17.20
N ILE A 312 -12.35 -12.99 17.66
CA ILE A 312 -11.46 -12.14 18.46
C ILE A 312 -11.11 -10.86 17.71
N ASN A 313 -10.68 -10.96 16.45
CA ASN A 313 -10.24 -9.80 15.67
C ASN A 313 -11.40 -8.83 15.38
N LEU A 314 -12.58 -9.34 15.04
CA LEU A 314 -13.77 -8.51 14.81
C LEU A 314 -14.25 -7.86 16.12
N GLN A 315 -14.27 -8.60 17.22
CA GLN A 315 -14.63 -8.10 18.54
C GLN A 315 -13.65 -7.03 19.03
N THR A 316 -12.34 -7.30 19.02
CA THR A 316 -11.30 -6.32 19.37
C THR A 316 -11.33 -5.07 18.48
N SER A 317 -11.62 -5.21 17.18
CA SER A 317 -11.81 -4.05 16.29
C SER A 317 -13.04 -3.22 16.67
N LEU A 318 -14.14 -3.88 17.02
CA LEU A 318 -15.40 -3.27 17.43
C LEU A 318 -15.30 -2.61 18.81
N ASP A 319 -14.63 -3.23 19.77
CA ASP A 319 -14.42 -2.65 21.11
C ASP A 319 -13.44 -1.49 21.06
N ARG A 320 -12.35 -1.58 20.28
CA ARG A 320 -11.47 -0.42 20.01
C ARG A 320 -12.25 0.75 19.40
N ALA A 321 -13.18 0.49 18.49
CA ALA A 321 -14.02 1.53 17.89
C ALA A 321 -15.08 2.09 18.88
N LYS A 322 -15.71 1.25 19.70
CA LYS A 322 -16.65 1.67 20.75
C LYS A 322 -15.96 2.54 21.81
N GLU A 323 -14.78 2.14 22.25
CA GLU A 323 -13.96 2.90 23.20
C GLU A 323 -13.50 4.23 22.58
N ALA A 324 -12.99 4.19 21.35
CA ALA A 324 -12.60 5.38 20.62
C ALA A 324 -13.75 6.38 20.44
N MET A 325 -15.00 5.92 20.27
CA MET A 325 -16.15 6.82 20.15
C MET A 325 -16.53 7.56 21.44
N LYS A 326 -16.01 7.19 22.62
CA LYS A 326 -16.34 7.88 23.88
C LYS A 326 -15.66 9.25 24.03
N GLN A 327 -14.44 9.40 23.53
CA GLN A 327 -13.64 10.63 23.70
C GLN A 327 -13.08 11.10 22.35
N PRO A 328 -13.19 12.41 21.99
CA PRO A 328 -12.63 12.94 20.74
C PRO A 328 -11.15 12.60 20.54
N GLU A 329 -10.35 12.59 21.61
CA GLU A 329 -8.92 12.30 21.63
C GLU A 329 -8.64 10.84 21.22
N LEU A 330 -9.37 9.89 21.80
CA LEU A 330 -9.28 8.47 21.47
C LEU A 330 -9.80 8.20 20.05
N PHE A 331 -10.90 8.87 19.65
CA PHE A 331 -11.40 8.82 18.27
C PHE A 331 -10.35 9.31 17.29
N ARG A 332 -9.67 10.42 17.60
CA ARG A 332 -8.66 11.03 16.76
C ARG A 332 -7.41 10.17 16.60
N LYS A 333 -7.02 9.46 17.66
CA LYS A 333 -5.98 8.42 17.64
C LYS A 333 -6.41 7.23 16.77
N TRP A 334 -7.60 6.66 17.01
CA TRP A 334 -8.12 5.50 16.27
C TRP A 334 -8.24 5.76 14.76
N ILE A 335 -8.69 6.95 14.34
CA ILE A 335 -8.70 7.35 12.92
C ILE A 335 -7.27 7.33 12.36
N HIS A 336 -6.28 7.83 13.09
CA HIS A 336 -4.90 7.85 12.60
C HIS A 336 -4.37 6.42 12.41
N GLU A 337 -4.57 5.54 13.39
CA GLU A 337 -4.10 4.15 13.41
C GLU A 337 -4.80 3.28 12.34
N THR A 338 -6.08 3.52 12.05
CA THR A 338 -6.83 2.81 11.00
C THR A 338 -6.66 3.40 9.59
N SER A 339 -6.12 4.62 9.48
CA SER A 339 -5.89 5.28 8.18
C SER A 339 -4.52 4.95 7.59
N TYR A 340 -4.50 4.21 6.48
CA TYR A 340 -3.34 4.18 5.59
C TYR A 340 -3.14 5.58 4.99
N ALA A 341 -2.17 6.30 5.54
CA ALA A 341 -2.06 7.74 5.46
C ALA A 341 -1.43 8.25 4.14
N SER A 342 -2.09 7.99 3.01
CA SER A 342 -1.76 8.57 1.70
C SER A 342 -2.07 10.07 1.65
N TYR A 343 -1.30 10.87 2.38
CA TYR A 343 -1.33 12.32 2.30
C TYR A 343 -0.78 12.79 0.96
N GLY A 344 -1.69 13.04 0.02
CA GLY A 344 -1.39 13.44 -1.36
C GLY A 344 -0.46 14.66 -1.46
N GLY A 345 0.24 14.73 -2.59
CA GLY A 345 1.38 15.63 -2.82
C GLY A 345 1.11 17.12 -2.56
N ARG A 346 2.19 17.89 -2.39
CA ARG A 346 2.20 19.29 -1.90
C ARG A 346 1.22 20.26 -2.58
N ASN A 347 0.77 19.97 -3.81
CA ASN A 347 -0.11 20.83 -4.61
C ASN A 347 -1.58 20.36 -4.72
N GLU A 348 -1.98 19.21 -4.17
CA GLU A 348 -3.37 18.75 -4.34
C GLU A 348 -4.39 19.50 -3.46
N SER A 349 -5.53 19.86 -4.08
CA SER A 349 -6.70 20.34 -3.34
C SER A 349 -7.18 19.28 -2.37
N TRP A 350 -7.28 19.68 -1.10
CA TRP A 350 -7.59 18.82 0.04
C TRP A 350 -9.09 18.64 0.27
N PHE A 351 -9.87 19.68 -0.04
CA PHE A 351 -11.33 19.69 0.10
C PHE A 351 -12.01 19.41 -1.25
N VAL A 352 -13.16 18.74 -1.19
CA VAL A 352 -14.16 18.63 -2.26
C VAL A 352 -15.49 19.11 -1.69
N GLY A 353 -15.92 20.27 -2.14
CA GLY A 353 -17.05 20.97 -1.51
C GLY A 353 -16.73 21.41 -0.08
N GLY A 354 -17.68 21.20 0.82
CA GLY A 354 -17.60 21.59 2.22
C GLY A 354 -16.74 20.70 3.11
N LEU A 355 -16.16 19.59 2.61
CA LEU A 355 -15.40 18.63 3.43
C LEU A 355 -14.12 18.11 2.72
N PRO A 356 -13.17 17.52 3.47
CA PRO A 356 -12.01 16.82 2.90
C PRO A 356 -12.36 15.64 1.97
N LYS A 357 -11.40 15.23 1.13
CA LYS A 357 -11.56 14.10 0.19
C LYS A 357 -11.72 12.74 0.90
N SER A 358 -10.84 12.43 1.85
CA SER A 358 -10.78 11.09 2.47
C SER A 358 -11.69 10.97 3.69
N TRP A 359 -12.28 9.81 3.92
CA TRP A 359 -13.11 9.50 5.10
C TRP A 359 -12.36 9.84 6.41
N ALA A 360 -11.07 9.50 6.49
CA ALA A 360 -10.23 9.74 7.68
C ALA A 360 -10.02 11.23 7.92
N GLU A 361 -9.84 12.00 6.84
CA GLU A 361 -9.72 13.46 6.92
C GLU A 361 -11.06 14.12 7.28
N GLN A 362 -12.20 13.60 6.80
CA GLN A 362 -13.54 14.07 7.15
C GLN A 362 -13.84 13.85 8.63
N MET A 363 -13.62 12.64 9.14
CA MET A 363 -13.79 12.33 10.56
C MET A 363 -12.87 13.18 11.43
N SER A 364 -11.59 13.27 11.05
CA SER A 364 -10.59 14.10 11.74
C SER A 364 -11.02 15.56 11.80
N PHE A 365 -11.42 16.15 10.67
CA PHE A 365 -11.78 17.57 10.59
C PHE A 365 -13.04 17.92 11.39
N LEU A 366 -14.01 16.99 11.46
CA LEU A 366 -15.20 17.15 12.29
C LEU A 366 -14.87 16.99 13.79
N SER A 367 -14.09 15.97 14.14
CA SER A 367 -13.66 15.73 15.53
C SER A 367 -12.79 16.88 16.08
N ASP A 368 -11.81 17.36 15.29
CA ASP A 368 -10.97 18.53 15.58
C ASP A 368 -11.77 19.86 15.62
N GLY A 369 -13.07 19.83 15.31
CA GLY A 369 -14.01 20.96 15.45
C GLY A 369 -14.99 20.85 16.63
N GLY A 370 -14.87 19.82 17.47
CA GLY A 370 -15.79 19.59 18.60
C GLY A 370 -17.07 18.83 18.24
N PHE A 371 -17.04 17.98 17.21
CA PHE A 371 -18.12 17.00 16.97
C PHE A 371 -17.75 15.61 17.51
N GLU A 372 -18.53 15.14 18.48
CA GLU A 372 -18.43 13.77 19.00
C GLU A 372 -19.19 12.77 18.10
N PRO A 373 -18.66 11.54 17.91
CA PRO A 373 -19.32 10.52 17.07
C PRO A 373 -20.59 9.94 17.69
N LEU A 374 -20.74 9.94 19.03
CA LEU A 374 -21.98 9.52 19.68
C LEU A 374 -23.08 10.58 19.54
N GLN A 375 -22.75 11.86 19.64
CA GLN A 375 -23.71 12.95 19.43
C GLN A 375 -24.09 13.07 17.94
N LEU A 376 -23.12 13.32 17.05
CA LEU A 376 -23.37 13.62 15.64
C LEU A 376 -23.60 12.36 14.81
N GLN A 377 -24.87 12.08 14.48
CA GLN A 377 -25.26 10.91 13.68
C GLN A 377 -24.58 10.85 12.30
N TYR A 378 -24.18 11.97 11.68
CA TYR A 378 -23.39 11.93 10.43
C TYR A 378 -22.00 11.31 10.64
N LEU A 379 -21.33 11.65 11.75
CA LEU A 379 -20.02 11.12 12.12
C LEU A 379 -20.10 9.65 12.57
N HIS A 380 -21.17 9.29 13.29
CA HIS A 380 -21.50 7.90 13.59
C HIS A 380 -21.69 7.06 12.31
N ASN A 381 -22.52 7.54 11.37
CA ASN A 381 -22.77 6.87 10.10
C ASN A 381 -21.48 6.75 9.26
N LEU A 382 -20.60 7.75 9.23
CA LEU A 382 -19.29 7.61 8.57
C LEU A 382 -18.44 6.49 9.21
N THR A 383 -18.53 6.30 10.53
CA THR A 383 -17.79 5.26 11.27
C THR A 383 -18.32 3.87 10.93
N ILE A 384 -19.64 3.70 10.84
CA ILE A 384 -20.29 2.47 10.37
C ILE A 384 -19.96 2.22 8.88
N ASP A 385 -20.15 3.21 8.00
CA ASP A 385 -19.84 3.13 6.56
C ASP A 385 -18.35 2.67 6.36
N HIS A 386 -17.42 3.14 7.21
CA HIS A 386 -16.02 2.70 7.21
C HIS A 386 -15.84 1.25 7.68
N MET A 387 -16.39 0.88 8.83
CA MET A 387 -16.20 -0.45 9.42
C MET A 387 -16.85 -1.54 8.56
N GLU A 388 -18.05 -1.29 7.99
CA GLU A 388 -18.65 -2.19 7.00
C GLU A 388 -17.73 -2.35 5.78
N SER A 389 -17.19 -1.24 5.25
CA SER A 389 -16.29 -1.27 4.09
C SER A 389 -15.02 -2.09 4.36
N GLN A 390 -14.40 -1.93 5.53
CA GLN A 390 -13.25 -2.72 5.94
C GLN A 390 -13.61 -4.19 6.07
N TRP A 391 -14.59 -4.55 6.90
CA TRP A 391 -14.97 -5.94 7.15
C TRP A 391 -15.45 -6.66 5.88
N LYS A 392 -16.13 -5.95 4.97
CA LYS A 392 -16.47 -6.46 3.64
C LYS A 392 -15.23 -6.73 2.79
N ASN A 393 -14.29 -5.79 2.71
CA ASN A 393 -13.00 -5.99 2.02
C ASN A 393 -12.21 -7.17 2.62
N THR A 394 -12.23 -7.32 3.95
CA THR A 394 -11.60 -8.44 4.68
C THR A 394 -12.26 -9.77 4.34
N LYS A 395 -13.59 -9.85 4.34
CA LYS A 395 -14.38 -11.05 3.97
C LYS A 395 -14.28 -11.42 2.49
N ASP A 396 -14.34 -10.43 1.60
CA ASP A 396 -14.31 -10.70 0.16
C ASP A 396 -12.90 -11.15 -0.31
N LYS A 397 -11.84 -10.75 0.43
CA LYS A 397 -10.45 -11.22 0.23
C LYS A 397 -10.00 -12.34 1.18
N MET A 398 -10.87 -12.85 2.07
CA MET A 398 -10.57 -13.85 3.11
C MET A 398 -9.30 -13.53 3.93
N ARG A 399 -9.14 -12.27 4.34
CA ARG A 399 -8.02 -11.78 5.14
C ARG A 399 -8.22 -12.12 6.61
N ILE A 400 -7.62 -13.21 7.07
CA ILE A 400 -7.74 -13.66 8.47
C ILE A 400 -6.42 -13.38 9.17
N GLU A 401 -6.37 -12.34 10.00
CA GLU A 401 -5.21 -12.07 10.84
C GLU A 401 -5.09 -13.11 11.96
N ILE A 402 -3.87 -13.54 12.27
CA ILE A 402 -3.56 -14.37 13.43
C ILE A 402 -2.49 -13.63 14.22
N SER A 403 -2.83 -13.16 15.42
CA SER A 403 -1.96 -12.34 16.27
C SER A 403 -0.66 -13.06 16.62
N GLN A 404 -0.71 -14.37 16.85
CA GLN A 404 0.46 -15.24 17.07
C GLN A 404 1.09 -15.70 15.73
N SER A 405 1.20 -14.79 14.76
CA SER A 405 1.88 -15.06 13.48
C SER A 405 2.47 -13.81 12.83
N THR A 406 3.53 -13.96 12.03
CA THR A 406 4.21 -12.87 11.31
C THR A 406 4.79 -13.31 9.96
N TRP A 407 5.34 -12.37 9.19
CA TRP A 407 6.09 -12.63 7.95
C TRP A 407 7.53 -12.13 8.09
N ALA A 408 8.51 -13.02 8.22
CA ALA A 408 9.93 -12.64 8.33
C ALA A 408 10.72 -13.01 7.06
N LEU A 409 11.79 -12.26 6.77
CA LEU A 409 12.76 -12.63 5.73
C LEU A 409 13.51 -13.89 6.17
N MET A 410 13.64 -14.88 5.28
CA MET A 410 14.42 -16.07 5.57
C MET A 410 15.91 -15.79 5.42
N VAL A 411 16.70 -16.16 6.42
CA VAL A 411 18.17 -16.14 6.38
C VAL A 411 18.71 -17.48 6.91
N VAL A 412 19.98 -17.77 6.68
CA VAL A 412 20.60 -19.05 7.10
C VAL A 412 21.63 -18.85 8.20
N ASP A 413 21.73 -19.83 9.10
CA ASP A 413 22.69 -19.89 10.19
C ASP A 413 24.11 -20.27 9.70
N PHE A 414 24.88 -19.28 9.25
CA PHE A 414 26.30 -19.44 8.89
C PHE A 414 27.23 -19.86 10.05
N GLN A 415 26.73 -20.05 11.28
CA GLN A 415 27.50 -20.52 12.44
C GLN A 415 27.24 -22.00 12.78
N GLY A 416 26.16 -22.60 12.25
CA GLY A 416 25.83 -24.02 12.44
C GLY A 416 25.42 -24.40 13.86
N VAL A 417 24.81 -23.47 14.60
CA VAL A 417 24.30 -23.65 15.98
C VAL A 417 22.86 -24.16 16.05
N LEU A 418 22.08 -24.03 14.96
CA LEU A 418 20.73 -24.62 14.79
C LEU A 418 20.80 -26.07 14.30
N GLY A 419 20.03 -26.95 14.93
CA GLY A 419 19.76 -28.30 14.42
C GLY A 419 18.77 -28.34 13.24
N PRO A 420 18.66 -29.45 12.49
CA PRO A 420 17.97 -29.49 11.19
C PRO A 420 16.48 -29.13 11.16
N ASP A 421 15.79 -29.25 12.29
CA ASP A 421 14.38 -28.87 12.48
C ASP A 421 14.22 -27.76 13.57
N GLU A 422 15.30 -27.03 13.85
CA GLU A 422 15.32 -25.85 14.73
C GLU A 422 15.37 -24.56 13.92
N VAL A 423 14.61 -23.54 14.33
CA VAL A 423 14.66 -22.17 13.76
C VAL A 423 14.76 -21.14 14.88
N GLN A 424 15.27 -19.94 14.55
CA GLN A 424 15.28 -18.81 15.48
C GLN A 424 14.62 -17.58 14.86
N LEU A 425 13.81 -16.88 15.66
CA LEU A 425 13.25 -15.57 15.32
C LEU A 425 13.33 -14.68 16.56
N CYS A 426 13.91 -13.49 16.40
CA CYS A 426 14.00 -12.48 17.44
C CYS A 426 13.48 -11.13 16.91
N PHE A 427 12.73 -10.39 17.72
CA PHE A 427 12.14 -9.11 17.35
C PHE A 427 13.06 -7.93 17.75
N SER A 428 13.05 -6.84 16.96
CA SER A 428 13.74 -5.58 17.31
C SER A 428 13.11 -4.86 18.49
N GLY A 429 11.78 -4.79 18.51
CA GLY A 429 10.97 -4.29 19.63
C GLY A 429 10.03 -5.37 20.20
N PRO A 430 9.22 -5.03 21.21
CA PRO A 430 8.21 -5.94 21.74
C PRO A 430 7.11 -6.22 20.70
N PHE A 431 6.92 -7.50 20.36
CA PHE A 431 5.85 -7.97 19.48
C PHE A 431 4.63 -8.34 20.30
N ASN A 432 3.47 -7.75 19.99
CA ASN A 432 2.21 -8.04 20.66
C ASN A 432 1.52 -9.24 20.02
N ASP A 433 1.60 -10.40 20.66
CA ASP A 433 1.02 -11.65 20.12
C ASP A 433 -0.48 -11.81 20.42
N GLY A 434 -1.10 -10.81 21.06
CA GLY A 434 -2.50 -10.81 21.50
C GLY A 434 -2.69 -11.19 22.97
N PHE A 435 -1.69 -11.84 23.59
CA PHE A 435 -1.69 -12.19 25.01
C PHE A 435 -0.59 -11.46 25.77
N GLU A 436 0.62 -11.39 25.22
CA GLU A 436 1.77 -10.72 25.83
C GLU A 436 2.73 -10.08 24.82
N GLN A 437 3.79 -9.46 25.32
CA GLN A 437 4.81 -8.74 24.54
C GLN A 437 6.08 -9.60 24.46
N ARG A 438 6.37 -10.18 23.30
CA ARG A 438 7.51 -11.08 23.08
C ARG A 438 8.72 -10.37 22.44
N TYR A 439 9.92 -10.88 22.70
CA TYR A 439 11.16 -10.48 22.02
C TYR A 439 11.80 -11.58 21.18
N ASP A 440 11.28 -12.81 21.30
CA ASP A 440 11.68 -14.03 20.61
C ASP A 440 10.54 -15.06 20.73
N LEU A 441 10.76 -16.28 20.23
CA LEU A 441 9.80 -17.39 20.27
C LEU A 441 10.39 -18.63 20.98
N GLU A 442 11.28 -18.48 21.96
CA GLU A 442 11.95 -19.63 22.60
C GLU A 442 10.96 -20.65 23.18
N GLY A 443 11.14 -21.93 22.81
CA GLY A 443 10.39 -23.05 23.40
C GLY A 443 9.05 -23.35 22.74
N PHE A 444 8.60 -22.51 21.80
CA PHE A 444 7.41 -22.79 20.99
C PHE A 444 7.75 -23.79 19.88
N ASP A 445 6.82 -24.71 19.60
CA ASP A 445 6.72 -25.25 18.26
C ASP A 445 6.14 -24.17 17.34
N VAL A 446 6.60 -24.09 16.09
CA VAL A 446 6.12 -23.11 15.11
C VAL A 446 5.88 -23.74 13.75
N ILE A 447 4.87 -23.24 13.03
CA ILE A 447 4.67 -23.53 11.62
C ILE A 447 5.41 -22.48 10.79
N VAL A 448 6.21 -22.92 9.82
CA VAL A 448 6.78 -22.10 8.75
C VAL A 448 6.19 -22.48 7.39
N ALA A 449 5.88 -21.47 6.56
CA ALA A 449 5.32 -21.65 5.22
C ALA A 449 5.74 -20.53 4.27
N ARG A 450 5.88 -20.82 2.97
CA ARG A 450 6.15 -19.81 1.93
C ARG A 450 4.96 -19.65 0.99
N CYS A 451 4.80 -18.50 0.36
CA CYS A 451 3.79 -18.28 -0.68
C CYS A 451 4.44 -18.19 -2.08
N PRO A 452 3.88 -18.87 -3.11
CA PRO A 452 2.72 -19.75 -3.07
C PRO A 452 3.00 -21.09 -2.35
N ALA A 453 1.95 -21.74 -1.87
CA ALA A 453 1.98 -23.10 -1.31
C ALA A 453 0.89 -23.95 -1.97
N HIS A 454 1.24 -25.17 -2.39
CA HIS A 454 0.42 -26.00 -3.27
C HIS A 454 0.40 -27.48 -2.88
N LEU A 455 1.52 -28.02 -2.39
CA LEU A 455 1.66 -29.38 -1.88
C LEU A 455 1.35 -29.43 -0.37
N PRO A 456 0.92 -30.58 0.17
CA PRO A 456 0.73 -30.75 1.62
C PRO A 456 2.03 -30.60 2.45
N SER A 457 3.19 -30.65 1.80
CA SER A 457 4.54 -30.49 2.39
C SER A 457 5.06 -29.05 2.43
N ASP A 458 4.42 -28.10 1.74
CA ASP A 458 4.91 -26.71 1.61
C ASP A 458 4.74 -25.88 2.90
N ILE A 459 4.20 -26.51 3.93
CA ILE A 459 4.07 -26.01 5.30
C ILE A 459 4.75 -27.04 6.21
N GLN A 460 5.69 -26.58 7.04
CA GLN A 460 6.46 -27.42 7.96
C GLN A 460 6.34 -26.90 9.39
N LYS A 461 6.03 -27.79 10.33
CA LYS A 461 6.16 -27.58 11.77
C LYS A 461 7.60 -27.91 12.19
N VAL A 462 8.24 -26.95 12.84
CA VAL A 462 9.63 -26.95 13.31
C VAL A 462 9.67 -26.36 14.72
N LYS A 463 10.80 -26.45 15.43
CA LYS A 463 10.92 -25.91 16.79
C LYS A 463 11.59 -24.55 16.80
N ALA A 464 10.99 -23.57 17.48
CA ALA A 464 11.65 -22.29 17.75
C ALA A 464 12.56 -22.39 18.99
N VAL A 465 13.82 -21.97 18.82
CA VAL A 465 14.86 -22.00 19.85
C VAL A 465 15.62 -20.69 19.87
N PHE A 466 16.23 -20.37 21.01
CA PHE A 466 17.12 -19.21 21.15
C PHE A 466 18.57 -19.66 21.26
N LYS A 467 19.41 -19.23 20.31
CA LYS A 467 20.87 -19.37 20.33
C LYS A 467 21.46 -17.98 20.62
N PRO A 468 22.13 -17.76 21.77
CA PRO A 468 22.70 -16.46 22.14
C PRO A 468 23.69 -15.88 21.11
N GLU A 469 24.28 -16.73 20.30
CA GLU A 469 25.23 -16.40 19.22
C GLU A 469 24.54 -15.67 18.05
N LEU A 470 23.27 -15.98 17.80
CA LEU A 470 22.46 -15.42 16.71
C LEU A 470 21.60 -14.22 17.15
N ARG A 471 21.66 -13.80 18.42
CA ARG A 471 20.80 -12.75 19.03
C ARG A 471 20.82 -11.37 18.33
N HIS A 472 21.80 -11.11 17.47
CA HIS A 472 21.89 -9.89 16.66
C HIS A 472 21.07 -9.96 15.37
N LEU A 473 20.67 -11.16 14.94
CA LEU A 473 19.78 -11.38 13.82
C LEU A 473 18.34 -11.16 14.28
N LYS A 474 17.83 -9.98 13.96
CA LYS A 474 16.50 -9.51 14.38
C LYS A 474 15.61 -9.18 13.18
N ASP A 475 14.31 -9.35 13.36
CA ASP A 475 13.28 -9.19 12.33
C ASP A 475 13.50 -10.05 11.07
N VAL A 476 14.19 -11.19 11.26
CA VAL A 476 14.45 -12.25 10.28
C VAL A 476 14.16 -13.60 10.94
N VAL A 477 13.84 -14.61 10.14
CA VAL A 477 13.82 -16.00 10.61
C VAL A 477 15.09 -16.70 10.14
N VAL A 478 15.87 -17.20 11.10
CA VAL A 478 17.10 -17.93 10.85
C VAL A 478 16.77 -19.41 10.72
N PHE A 479 17.06 -19.97 9.56
CA PHE A 479 16.90 -21.38 9.21
C PHE A 479 18.23 -22.15 9.39
N PRO A 480 18.17 -23.46 9.65
CA PRO A 480 19.35 -24.25 9.90
C PRO A 480 20.16 -24.47 8.62
N PHE A 481 21.47 -24.27 8.75
CA PHE A 481 22.48 -24.66 7.77
C PHE A 481 22.83 -26.16 7.84
N THR A 482 22.34 -26.85 8.88
CA THR A 482 22.53 -28.29 9.10
C THR A 482 21.35 -29.11 8.58
N GLY A 483 21.60 -30.34 8.12
CA GLY A 483 20.57 -31.24 7.60
C GLY A 483 20.96 -31.90 6.28
N GLN A 484 20.00 -32.62 5.67
CA GLN A 484 20.17 -33.20 4.33
C GLN A 484 19.62 -32.29 3.21
N GLU A 485 18.67 -31.42 3.53
CA GLU A 485 18.00 -30.50 2.61
C GLU A 485 17.75 -29.16 3.32
N PRO A 486 17.87 -28.02 2.63
CA PRO A 486 17.57 -26.72 3.22
C PRO A 486 16.08 -26.60 3.57
N LEU A 487 15.76 -26.04 4.74
CA LEU A 487 14.38 -25.87 5.17
C LEU A 487 13.57 -25.00 4.19
N ALA A 488 14.18 -23.96 3.60
CA ALA A 488 13.54 -23.14 2.55
C ALA A 488 13.12 -23.96 1.32
N GLY A 489 13.93 -24.94 0.91
CA GLY A 489 13.63 -25.83 -0.21
C GLY A 489 12.38 -26.69 0.03
N LYS A 490 12.10 -27.08 1.28
CA LYS A 490 10.86 -27.78 1.66
C LYS A 490 9.61 -26.89 1.51
N LEU A 491 9.75 -25.56 1.57
CA LEU A 491 8.64 -24.60 1.52
C LEU A 491 8.32 -24.20 0.06
N SER A 492 7.72 -25.13 -0.70
CA SER A 492 7.43 -24.99 -2.13
C SER A 492 8.67 -24.67 -2.98
N GLY A 493 9.85 -25.20 -2.65
CA GLY A 493 11.09 -24.89 -3.37
C GLY A 493 11.53 -23.43 -3.24
N GLY A 494 11.59 -22.92 -2.01
CA GLY A 494 12.10 -21.57 -1.72
C GLY A 494 13.61 -21.51 -1.61
N ASP A 495 14.14 -20.29 -1.80
CA ASP A 495 15.55 -19.95 -1.65
C ASP A 495 15.73 -18.86 -0.56
N TYR A 496 16.93 -18.29 -0.44
CA TYR A 496 17.22 -17.16 0.45
C TYR A 496 17.59 -15.87 -0.33
N ASP A 497 17.15 -15.73 -1.60
CA ASP A 497 17.45 -14.58 -2.46
C ASP A 497 16.51 -13.36 -2.24
N GLY A 498 15.51 -13.56 -1.37
CA GLY A 498 14.54 -12.55 -0.95
C GLY A 498 13.24 -13.11 -0.35
N ASP A 499 13.05 -14.42 -0.37
CA ASP A 499 11.82 -15.06 0.10
C ASP A 499 11.54 -14.81 1.59
N ARG A 500 10.26 -14.68 1.91
CA ARG A 500 9.75 -14.51 3.28
C ARG A 500 8.94 -15.74 3.68
N ALA A 501 9.17 -16.23 4.90
CA ALA A 501 8.29 -17.21 5.52
C ALA A 501 7.17 -16.50 6.29
N TRP A 502 5.99 -17.09 6.25
CA TRP A 502 4.99 -16.93 7.30
C TRP A 502 5.37 -17.83 8.46
N ILE A 503 5.41 -17.30 9.68
CA ILE A 503 5.70 -18.02 10.92
C ILE A 503 4.49 -17.91 11.83
N CYS A 504 4.00 -19.01 12.37
CA CYS A 504 2.86 -19.06 13.28
C CYS A 504 3.19 -19.91 14.52
N TRP A 505 2.84 -19.41 15.70
CA TRP A 505 3.06 -20.05 17.01
C TRP A 505 1.76 -20.17 17.83
N ASP A 506 0.60 -20.03 17.19
CA ASP A 506 -0.71 -20.29 17.81
C ASP A 506 -0.90 -21.78 18.12
N SER A 507 -1.11 -22.13 19.38
CA SER A 507 -1.24 -23.53 19.82
C SER A 507 -2.43 -24.28 19.21
N ASP A 508 -3.58 -23.62 19.03
CA ASP A 508 -4.80 -24.27 18.50
C ASP A 508 -4.59 -24.72 17.04
N ILE A 509 -3.70 -24.03 16.31
CA ILE A 509 -3.31 -24.35 14.93
C ILE A 509 -2.09 -25.28 14.90
N VAL A 510 -1.05 -24.98 15.68
CA VAL A 510 0.27 -25.66 15.62
C VAL A 510 0.25 -27.04 16.27
N ASP A 511 -0.45 -27.25 17.37
CA ASP A 511 -0.56 -28.58 18.00
C ASP A 511 -1.49 -29.51 17.24
N ASN A 512 -2.43 -28.95 16.49
CA ASN A 512 -3.31 -29.69 15.60
C ASN A 512 -2.67 -30.00 14.23
N PHE A 513 -1.45 -29.55 13.92
CA PHE A 513 -0.81 -29.75 12.61
C PHE A 513 0.19 -30.93 12.59
N ARG A 514 0.30 -31.61 11.44
CA ARG A 514 1.28 -32.68 11.17
C ARG A 514 2.05 -32.45 9.87
N ASN A 515 3.37 -32.60 9.92
CA ASN A 515 4.22 -32.56 8.73
C ASN A 515 3.83 -33.68 7.75
N ALA A 516 3.98 -33.37 6.47
CA ALA A 516 3.95 -34.35 5.39
C ALA A 516 5.30 -34.38 4.69
N GLU A 517 5.73 -35.59 4.31
CA GLU A 517 6.85 -35.78 3.39
C GLU A 517 6.53 -35.18 2.02
N VAL A 518 7.57 -34.78 1.28
CA VAL A 518 7.44 -34.18 -0.05
C VAL A 518 6.86 -35.24 -1.02
N PRO A 519 5.67 -35.04 -1.62
CA PRO A 519 5.07 -36.03 -2.51
C PRO A 519 5.95 -36.27 -3.75
N GLN A 520 6.09 -37.53 -4.19
CA GLN A 520 6.95 -37.85 -5.34
C GLN A 520 6.61 -37.00 -6.57
N LYS A 521 7.61 -36.28 -7.09
CA LYS A 521 7.45 -35.40 -8.26
C LYS A 521 7.22 -36.25 -9.52
N PRO A 522 6.12 -36.03 -10.28
CA PRO A 522 5.89 -36.73 -11.54
C PRO A 522 6.90 -36.29 -12.60
N SER A 523 7.21 -37.19 -13.55
CA SER A 523 8.10 -36.88 -14.66
C SER A 523 7.37 -36.03 -15.72
N PHE A 524 7.82 -34.79 -15.92
CA PHE A 524 7.29 -33.87 -16.93
C PHE A 524 8.02 -33.97 -18.29
N ASN A 525 8.79 -35.04 -18.51
CA ASN A 525 9.53 -35.27 -19.75
C ASN A 525 8.56 -35.34 -20.95
N GLY A 526 8.73 -34.45 -21.94
CA GLY A 526 7.81 -34.33 -23.07
C GLY A 526 6.55 -33.47 -22.83
N TYR A 527 6.51 -32.72 -21.72
CA TYR A 527 5.60 -31.58 -21.51
C TYR A 527 6.33 -30.24 -21.55
N PHE A 528 7.61 -30.21 -21.15
CA PHE A 528 8.46 -29.03 -21.24
C PHE A 528 9.49 -29.21 -22.35
N GLU A 529 9.29 -28.49 -23.45
CA GLU A 529 10.29 -28.35 -24.51
C GLU A 529 11.27 -27.25 -24.09
N ALA A 530 12.45 -27.64 -23.61
CA ALA A 530 13.49 -26.71 -23.19
C ALA A 530 14.10 -25.99 -24.40
N ASN A 531 14.09 -24.66 -24.39
CA ASN A 531 14.79 -23.88 -25.41
C ASN A 531 16.31 -23.89 -25.14
N ASN A 532 16.97 -24.87 -25.74
CA ASN A 532 18.41 -25.11 -25.64
C ASN A 532 19.25 -24.28 -26.64
N HIS A 533 18.70 -23.21 -27.23
CA HIS A 533 19.52 -22.22 -27.93
C HIS A 533 20.56 -21.62 -26.94
N THR A 534 21.74 -21.27 -27.43
CA THR A 534 22.75 -20.51 -26.68
C THR A 534 23.09 -19.21 -27.40
N VAL A 535 23.69 -18.25 -26.71
CA VAL A 535 24.18 -17.01 -27.36
C VAL A 535 25.19 -17.34 -28.46
N GLU A 536 26.05 -18.35 -28.23
CA GLU A 536 26.98 -18.85 -29.24
C GLU A 536 26.25 -19.37 -30.49
N SER A 537 25.14 -20.10 -30.34
CA SER A 537 24.35 -20.57 -31.48
C SER A 537 23.73 -19.43 -32.30
N LEU A 538 23.29 -18.34 -31.64
CA LEU A 538 22.79 -17.13 -32.31
C LEU A 538 23.92 -16.33 -32.98
N ILE A 539 25.08 -16.21 -32.33
CA ILE A 539 26.28 -15.58 -32.91
C ILE A 539 26.77 -16.34 -34.14
N LEU A 540 26.77 -17.68 -34.10
CA LEU A 540 27.20 -18.53 -35.21
C LEU A 540 26.24 -18.43 -36.41
N LYS A 541 24.93 -18.37 -36.14
CA LYS A 541 23.85 -18.36 -37.14
C LYS A 541 23.61 -16.99 -37.78
N HIS A 542 23.73 -15.91 -37.01
CA HIS A 542 23.34 -14.55 -37.44
C HIS A 542 24.47 -13.51 -37.40
N GLY A 543 25.63 -13.87 -36.83
CA GLY A 543 26.82 -13.01 -36.78
C GLY A 543 26.84 -12.01 -35.61
N LYS A 544 28.05 -11.63 -35.20
CA LYS A 544 28.32 -10.74 -34.05
C LYS A 544 27.72 -9.33 -34.16
N SER A 545 27.27 -8.91 -35.34
CA SER A 545 26.62 -7.61 -35.57
C SER A 545 25.09 -7.61 -35.43
N ARG A 546 24.44 -8.79 -35.39
CA ARG A 546 22.96 -8.91 -35.33
C ARG A 546 22.45 -9.89 -34.28
N TYR A 547 23.31 -10.60 -33.56
CA TYR A 547 22.89 -11.55 -32.53
C TYR A 547 22.00 -10.91 -31.45
N LEU A 548 22.21 -9.62 -31.13
CA LEU A 548 21.37 -8.86 -30.19
C LEU A 548 19.96 -8.59 -30.72
N ASP A 549 19.81 -8.29 -32.02
CA ASP A 549 18.49 -8.09 -32.64
C ASP A 549 17.63 -9.35 -32.50
N TYR A 550 18.20 -10.50 -32.88
CA TYR A 550 17.52 -11.80 -32.81
C TYR A 550 17.33 -12.32 -31.38
N LEU A 551 18.27 -12.04 -30.47
CA LEU A 551 18.12 -12.31 -29.04
C LEU A 551 16.90 -11.56 -28.49
N LEU A 552 16.71 -10.28 -28.85
CA LEU A 552 15.56 -9.48 -28.44
C LEU A 552 14.26 -9.92 -29.15
N GLU A 553 14.31 -10.28 -30.44
CA GLU A 553 13.14 -10.77 -31.20
C GLU A 553 12.58 -12.08 -30.62
N GLU A 554 13.44 -13.09 -30.38
CA GLU A 554 13.04 -14.30 -29.66
C GLU A 554 12.59 -13.96 -28.21
N ALA A 555 13.19 -12.94 -27.57
CA ALA A 555 12.89 -12.57 -26.18
C ALA A 555 11.50 -11.97 -25.98
N PHE A 556 11.10 -11.03 -26.83
CA PHE A 556 9.75 -10.48 -26.82
C PHE A 556 8.74 -11.56 -27.21
N THR A 557 9.06 -12.41 -28.20
CA THR A 557 8.19 -13.53 -28.62
C THR A 557 7.88 -14.48 -27.46
N PHE A 558 8.87 -14.80 -26.62
CA PHE A 558 8.66 -15.63 -25.43
C PHE A 558 7.91 -14.88 -24.31
N HIS A 559 8.25 -13.62 -24.01
CA HIS A 559 7.65 -12.88 -22.90
C HIS A 559 6.21 -12.43 -23.14
N LEU A 560 5.82 -12.21 -24.41
CA LEU A 560 4.46 -11.88 -24.84
C LEU A 560 3.58 -13.14 -25.03
N ALA A 561 4.14 -14.35 -24.92
CA ALA A 561 3.37 -15.58 -25.01
C ALA A 561 2.37 -15.70 -23.83
N PRO A 562 1.11 -16.15 -24.05
CA PRO A 562 0.10 -16.21 -23.00
C PRO A 562 0.50 -17.06 -21.78
N LYS A 563 0.73 -16.40 -20.64
CA LYS A 563 1.18 -17.04 -19.38
C LYS A 563 0.07 -17.87 -18.73
N LEU A 564 0.15 -19.19 -18.88
CA LEU A 564 -0.92 -20.12 -18.45
C LEU A 564 -0.97 -20.37 -16.93
N VAL A 565 -0.05 -19.81 -16.13
CA VAL A 565 0.01 -19.97 -14.66
C VAL A 565 -1.36 -19.69 -14.02
N GLY A 566 -1.98 -18.54 -14.31
CA GLY A 566 -3.26 -18.15 -13.72
C GLY A 566 -4.41 -19.10 -14.08
N LEU A 567 -4.42 -19.64 -15.31
CA LEU A 567 -5.41 -20.64 -15.73
C LEU A 567 -5.19 -21.98 -15.03
N CYS A 568 -3.93 -22.42 -14.88
CA CYS A 568 -3.58 -23.64 -14.16
C CYS A 568 -3.95 -23.53 -12.66
N THR A 569 -3.72 -22.38 -12.03
CA THR A 569 -4.09 -22.12 -10.62
C THR A 569 -5.60 -22.15 -10.43
N ASN A 570 -6.36 -21.46 -11.30
CA ASN A 570 -7.81 -21.49 -11.28
C ASN A 570 -8.37 -22.90 -11.57
N TYR A 571 -7.72 -23.71 -12.41
CA TYR A 571 -8.12 -25.10 -12.64
C TYR A 571 -7.86 -25.98 -11.40
N LYS A 572 -6.67 -25.90 -10.81
CA LYS A 572 -6.31 -26.64 -9.59
C LYS A 572 -7.23 -26.30 -8.41
N GLU A 573 -7.57 -25.02 -8.24
CA GLU A 573 -8.49 -24.56 -7.21
C GLU A 573 -9.89 -25.18 -7.37
N ARG A 574 -10.44 -25.20 -8.59
CA ARG A 574 -11.73 -25.84 -8.87
C ARG A 574 -11.68 -27.36 -8.67
N LEU A 575 -10.58 -28.00 -9.09
CA LEU A 575 -10.39 -29.45 -8.97
C LEU A 575 -10.32 -29.87 -7.49
N ALA A 576 -9.54 -29.15 -6.69
CA ALA A 576 -9.44 -29.37 -5.24
C ALA A 576 -10.77 -29.11 -4.51
N TYR A 577 -11.57 -28.16 -5.00
CA TYR A 577 -12.90 -27.86 -4.46
C TYR A 577 -13.92 -28.97 -4.79
N ASP A 578 -13.98 -29.45 -6.03
CA ASP A 578 -14.89 -30.52 -6.47
C ASP A 578 -14.56 -31.87 -5.80
N LYS A 579 -13.27 -32.22 -5.74
CA LYS A 579 -12.74 -33.39 -5.02
C LYS A 579 -12.75 -33.21 -3.48
N ASN A 580 -12.98 -31.99 -2.98
CA ASN A 580 -12.87 -31.57 -1.57
C ASN A 580 -11.59 -32.10 -0.87
N SER A 581 -10.47 -32.06 -1.59
CA SER A 581 -9.16 -32.59 -1.18
C SER A 581 -8.02 -31.89 -1.92
N ILE A 582 -6.87 -31.70 -1.25
CA ILE A 582 -5.61 -31.30 -1.89
C ILE A 582 -4.59 -32.44 -2.02
N GLU A 583 -4.96 -33.63 -1.54
CA GLU A 583 -4.12 -34.83 -1.51
C GLU A 583 -4.48 -35.83 -2.60
N ASP A 584 -5.57 -35.58 -3.34
CA ASP A 584 -5.91 -36.35 -4.53
C ASP A 584 -4.73 -36.28 -5.54
N PRO A 585 -4.29 -37.42 -6.13
CA PRO A 585 -3.17 -37.45 -7.06
C PRO A 585 -3.28 -36.45 -8.21
N SER A 586 -4.48 -36.18 -8.74
CA SER A 586 -4.70 -35.18 -9.79
C SER A 586 -4.38 -33.76 -9.32
N VAL A 587 -4.71 -33.44 -8.07
CA VAL A 587 -4.40 -32.13 -7.45
C VAL A 587 -2.91 -32.02 -7.12
N ILE A 588 -2.27 -33.10 -6.65
CA ILE A 588 -0.81 -33.14 -6.44
C ILE A 588 -0.04 -32.96 -7.76
N ASN A 589 -0.47 -33.62 -8.84
CA ASN A 589 0.12 -33.47 -10.17
C ASN A 589 -0.03 -32.02 -10.69
N MET A 590 -1.20 -31.40 -10.51
CA MET A 590 -1.42 -29.98 -10.81
C MET A 590 -0.59 -29.04 -9.90
N SER A 591 -0.36 -29.38 -8.64
CA SER A 591 0.51 -28.62 -7.73
C SER A 591 1.95 -28.63 -8.23
N TRP A 592 2.50 -29.81 -8.56
CA TRP A 592 3.85 -29.94 -9.12
C TRP A 592 4.01 -29.23 -10.46
N LEU A 593 2.98 -29.23 -11.32
CA LEU A 593 2.96 -28.46 -12.56
C LEU A 593 3.06 -26.96 -12.28
N LEU A 594 2.28 -26.43 -11.33
CA LEU A 594 2.35 -25.02 -10.94
C LEU A 594 3.73 -24.63 -10.40
N SER A 595 4.33 -25.46 -9.53
CA SER A 595 5.69 -25.21 -9.03
C SER A 595 6.71 -25.10 -10.18
N ALA A 596 6.63 -25.97 -11.19
CA ALA A 596 7.49 -25.88 -12.37
C ALA A 596 7.20 -24.66 -13.25
N LEU A 597 5.94 -24.22 -13.34
CA LEU A 597 5.54 -23.04 -14.13
C LEU A 597 5.95 -21.70 -13.50
N VAL A 598 6.22 -21.64 -12.19
CA VAL A 598 6.79 -20.43 -11.54
C VAL A 598 8.17 -20.12 -12.10
N ASP A 599 9.01 -21.13 -12.32
CA ASP A 599 10.35 -20.98 -12.89
C ASP A 599 10.37 -20.94 -14.43
N GLN A 600 9.21 -21.01 -15.12
CA GLN A 600 9.15 -20.93 -16.58
C GLN A 600 9.96 -19.76 -17.17
N PRO A 601 9.97 -18.53 -16.60
CA PRO A 601 10.80 -17.44 -17.11
C PRO A 601 12.31 -17.69 -16.97
N LYS A 602 12.76 -18.38 -15.90
CA LYS A 602 14.17 -18.73 -15.66
C LYS A 602 14.63 -19.91 -16.53
N SER A 603 13.75 -20.90 -16.70
CA SER A 603 14.04 -22.15 -17.42
C SER A 603 13.76 -22.07 -18.92
N GLY A 604 12.97 -21.09 -19.36
CA GLY A 604 12.71 -20.78 -20.78
C GLY A 604 12.07 -21.90 -21.60
N PHE A 605 11.42 -22.87 -20.95
CA PHE A 605 10.68 -23.92 -21.65
C PHE A 605 9.35 -23.39 -22.20
N THR A 606 8.91 -23.94 -23.34
CA THR A 606 7.59 -23.60 -23.88
C THR A 606 6.49 -24.37 -23.15
N PHE A 607 5.37 -23.70 -22.89
CA PHE A 607 4.17 -24.33 -22.33
C PHE A 607 2.94 -23.63 -22.92
N ASN A 608 2.03 -24.40 -23.52
CA ASN A 608 0.93 -23.86 -24.32
C ASN A 608 -0.39 -24.62 -24.08
N LYS A 609 -1.51 -24.09 -24.60
CA LYS A 609 -2.86 -24.63 -24.35
C LYS A 609 -3.01 -26.11 -24.76
N LYS A 610 -2.31 -26.57 -25.81
CA LYS A 610 -2.35 -27.98 -26.25
C LYS A 610 -1.62 -28.90 -25.26
N ILE A 611 -0.48 -28.44 -24.74
CA ILE A 611 0.29 -29.15 -23.71
C ILE A 611 -0.53 -29.23 -22.40
N LEU A 612 -1.21 -28.14 -22.01
CA LEU A 612 -2.11 -28.13 -20.84
C LEU A 612 -3.30 -29.09 -21.02
N GLN A 613 -3.97 -29.09 -22.17
CA GLN A 613 -5.06 -30.03 -22.48
C GLN A 613 -4.59 -31.49 -22.43
N ARG A 614 -3.40 -31.77 -22.97
CA ARG A 614 -2.76 -33.09 -22.87
C ARG A 614 -2.51 -33.49 -21.42
N PHE A 615 -1.96 -32.58 -20.61
CA PHE A 615 -1.70 -32.82 -19.19
C PHE A 615 -3.00 -33.11 -18.41
N GLN A 616 -4.05 -32.33 -18.64
CA GLN A 616 -5.37 -32.55 -18.04
C GLN A 616 -6.00 -33.89 -18.45
N LYS A 617 -5.74 -34.35 -19.68
CA LYS A 617 -6.18 -35.66 -20.17
C LYS A 617 -5.43 -36.83 -19.55
N GLU A 618 -4.12 -36.71 -19.33
CA GLU A 618 -3.26 -37.77 -18.79
C GLU A 618 -3.25 -37.82 -17.24
N TYR A 619 -3.39 -36.68 -16.55
CA TYR A 619 -3.27 -36.59 -15.08
C TYR A 619 -4.52 -36.09 -14.33
N CYS A 620 -5.55 -35.57 -15.02
CA CYS A 620 -6.76 -34.98 -14.40
C CYS A 620 -8.08 -35.58 -14.93
N GLU A 621 -8.06 -36.86 -15.33
CA GLU A 621 -9.25 -37.67 -15.66
C GLU A 621 -10.17 -37.11 -16.77
N ASN A 622 -9.71 -36.12 -17.55
CA ASN A 622 -10.54 -35.33 -18.48
C ASN A 622 -11.72 -34.58 -17.81
N GLN A 623 -11.58 -34.12 -16.56
CA GLN A 623 -12.57 -33.22 -15.96
C GLN A 623 -12.50 -31.82 -16.60
N VAL A 624 -13.24 -31.60 -17.69
CA VAL A 624 -13.24 -30.35 -18.46
C VAL A 624 -14.12 -29.25 -17.83
N ASP A 625 -15.34 -29.58 -17.40
CA ASP A 625 -16.31 -28.62 -16.85
C ASP A 625 -16.35 -28.66 -15.31
N LEU A 626 -15.32 -28.08 -14.69
CA LEU A 626 -15.26 -27.92 -13.24
C LEU A 626 -16.04 -26.67 -12.78
N LYS A 627 -17.05 -26.90 -11.95
CA LYS A 627 -17.92 -25.85 -11.38
C LYS A 627 -17.12 -24.84 -10.57
N GLN A 628 -17.33 -23.55 -10.85
CA GLN A 628 -16.73 -22.46 -10.07
C GLN A 628 -17.24 -22.47 -8.61
N PRO A 629 -16.36 -22.38 -7.58
CA PRO A 629 -16.73 -22.48 -6.17
C PRO A 629 -17.75 -21.46 -5.65
N ALA A 630 -18.55 -21.87 -4.66
CA ALA A 630 -19.62 -21.03 -4.10
C ALA A 630 -19.10 -19.76 -3.40
N TYR A 631 -17.98 -19.84 -2.67
CA TYR A 631 -17.34 -18.68 -2.04
C TYR A 631 -16.92 -17.57 -3.02
N LYS A 632 -16.75 -17.88 -4.32
CA LYS A 632 -16.52 -16.90 -5.40
C LYS A 632 -17.82 -16.35 -5.98
N LYS A 633 -18.87 -17.15 -6.10
CA LYS A 633 -20.19 -16.72 -6.64
C LYS A 633 -21.03 -15.86 -5.70
N GLY A 634 -20.70 -15.80 -4.41
CA GLY A 634 -21.45 -15.03 -3.41
C GLY A 634 -22.81 -15.63 -3.01
N THR A 635 -23.21 -16.76 -3.61
CA THR A 635 -24.48 -17.48 -3.36
C THR A 635 -24.53 -18.24 -2.02
N ILE A 636 -23.65 -17.90 -1.08
CA ILE A 636 -23.34 -18.66 0.14
C ILE A 636 -24.56 -18.75 1.07
N GLY A 637 -25.39 -17.70 1.13
CA GLY A 637 -26.64 -17.66 1.92
C GLY A 637 -27.76 -18.60 1.44
N ARG A 638 -27.50 -19.51 0.50
CA ARG A 638 -28.42 -20.59 0.07
C ARG A 638 -27.93 -22.00 0.45
N ILE A 639 -26.79 -22.12 1.12
CA ILE A 639 -26.21 -23.39 1.54
C ILE A 639 -26.63 -23.66 2.99
N SER A 640 -27.25 -24.81 3.25
CA SER A 640 -27.66 -25.23 4.59
C SER A 640 -26.47 -25.64 5.45
N GLU A 641 -25.59 -26.49 4.91
CA GLU A 641 -24.35 -26.92 5.56
C GLU A 641 -23.17 -26.88 4.56
N PRO A 642 -22.24 -25.92 4.69
CA PRO A 642 -21.09 -25.82 3.79
C PRO A 642 -19.98 -26.83 4.12
N CYS A 643 -19.85 -27.87 3.30
CA CYS A 643 -18.83 -28.91 3.47
C CYS A 643 -17.39 -28.38 3.32
N HIS A 644 -17.12 -27.54 2.31
CA HIS A 644 -15.78 -27.03 1.99
C HIS A 644 -15.36 -25.86 2.91
N ILE A 645 -14.10 -25.83 3.35
CA ILE A 645 -13.62 -24.88 4.36
C ILE A 645 -13.85 -23.40 4.00
N PHE A 646 -13.55 -22.96 2.77
CA PHE A 646 -13.80 -21.57 2.36
C PHE A 646 -15.28 -21.16 2.40
N ASP A 647 -16.20 -22.07 2.07
CA ASP A 647 -17.64 -21.78 2.13
C ASP A 647 -18.09 -21.66 3.60
N PHE A 648 -17.61 -22.56 4.47
CA PHE A 648 -17.85 -22.53 5.91
C PHE A 648 -17.30 -21.27 6.57
N LEU A 649 -16.04 -20.93 6.31
CA LEU A 649 -15.39 -19.75 6.86
C LEU A 649 -16.06 -18.46 6.36
N LYS A 650 -16.40 -18.37 5.07
CA LYS A 650 -17.04 -17.15 4.52
C LYS A 650 -18.51 -17.03 4.93
N TYR A 651 -19.21 -18.14 5.18
CA TYR A 651 -20.51 -18.15 5.86
C TYR A 651 -20.39 -17.63 7.29
N LYS A 652 -19.50 -18.20 8.11
CA LYS A 652 -19.32 -17.79 9.52
C LYS A 652 -18.81 -16.37 9.65
N MET A 653 -17.97 -15.90 8.73
CA MET A 653 -17.55 -14.51 8.69
C MET A 653 -18.70 -13.56 8.35
N GLN A 654 -19.62 -13.93 7.45
CA GLN A 654 -20.84 -13.14 7.18
C GLN A 654 -21.77 -13.08 8.41
N GLU A 655 -21.90 -14.19 9.15
CA GLU A 655 -22.65 -14.26 10.42
C GLU A 655 -22.09 -13.30 11.48
N ILE A 656 -20.78 -13.37 11.75
CA ILE A 656 -20.12 -12.51 12.76
C ILE A 656 -20.16 -11.03 12.33
N ILE A 657 -19.99 -10.71 11.04
CA ILE A 657 -20.06 -9.33 10.53
C ILE A 657 -21.47 -8.75 10.71
N HIS A 658 -22.54 -9.50 10.42
CA HIS A 658 -23.90 -9.02 10.67
C HIS A 658 -24.15 -8.75 12.15
N GLN A 659 -23.67 -9.63 13.05
CA GLN A 659 -23.79 -9.43 14.49
C GLN A 659 -23.03 -8.17 14.94
N GLY A 660 -21.75 -8.04 14.60
CA GLY A 660 -20.94 -6.87 14.97
C GLY A 660 -21.48 -5.54 14.43
N LEU A 661 -22.04 -5.52 13.21
CA LEU A 661 -22.70 -4.33 12.67
C LEU A 661 -24.02 -4.00 13.39
N SER A 662 -24.80 -5.01 13.79
CA SER A 662 -25.98 -4.81 14.63
C SER A 662 -25.60 -4.22 16.00
N ASP A 663 -24.60 -4.80 16.66
CA ASP A 663 -24.12 -4.37 17.97
C ASP A 663 -23.51 -2.95 17.94
N LEU A 664 -22.89 -2.56 16.82
CA LEU A 664 -22.37 -1.21 16.60
C LEU A 664 -23.50 -0.18 16.38
N CYS A 665 -24.50 -0.53 15.56
CA CYS A 665 -25.67 0.31 15.33
C CYS A 665 -26.52 0.51 16.60
N GLN A 666 -26.64 -0.52 17.44
CA GLN A 666 -27.39 -0.45 18.71
C GLN A 666 -26.62 0.29 19.82
N TYR A 667 -25.28 0.34 19.76
CA TYR A 667 -24.45 0.99 20.77
C TYR A 667 -24.78 2.48 20.97
N ARG A 668 -25.09 3.23 19.91
CA ARG A 668 -25.50 4.64 20.03
C ARG A 668 -26.85 4.79 20.73
N SER A 669 -27.75 3.83 20.58
CA SER A 669 -29.05 3.86 21.28
C SER A 669 -28.90 3.53 22.76
N SER A 670 -28.14 2.48 23.11
CA SER A 670 -28.02 2.02 24.50
C SER A 670 -27.28 3.00 25.43
N GLN A 671 -26.39 3.85 24.90
CA GLN A 671 -25.74 4.91 25.68
C GLN A 671 -26.68 6.06 26.09
N ASN A 672 -27.90 6.16 25.53
CA ASN A 672 -28.84 7.26 25.83
C ASN A 672 -29.87 6.92 26.92
N GLY A 673 -29.73 5.78 27.61
CA GLY A 673 -30.39 5.52 28.90
C GLY A 673 -31.88 5.15 28.87
N ASP A 674 -32.54 5.15 27.70
CA ASP A 674 -33.95 4.76 27.57
C ASP A 674 -34.10 3.47 26.73
N GLY A 675 -35.01 2.59 27.15
CA GLY A 675 -35.17 1.23 26.63
C GLY A 675 -35.96 1.13 25.31
N GLY A 676 -35.93 2.18 24.49
CA GLY A 676 -36.84 2.35 23.35
C GLY A 676 -36.18 2.97 22.11
N THR A 677 -36.82 2.75 20.96
CA THR A 677 -36.38 3.29 19.66
C THR A 677 -36.77 4.77 19.50
N LEU A 678 -36.14 5.66 20.28
CA LEU A 678 -36.16 7.10 20.01
C LEU A 678 -34.88 7.50 19.26
N ASP A 679 -35.06 8.08 18.06
CA ASP A 679 -33.96 8.64 17.26
C ASP A 679 -33.35 9.83 18.00
N VAL A 680 -32.09 9.70 18.45
CA VAL A 680 -31.34 10.81 19.06
C VAL A 680 -31.31 11.99 18.08
N PRO A 681 -31.77 13.20 18.46
CA PRO A 681 -32.06 14.28 17.51
C PRO A 681 -30.94 14.57 16.50
N THR A 682 -31.29 14.60 15.22
CA THR A 682 -30.43 15.09 14.11
C THR A 682 -30.11 16.58 14.19
N PHE A 683 -30.69 17.30 15.15
CA PHE A 683 -30.67 18.76 15.26
C PHE A 683 -29.74 19.23 16.39
N ASP A 684 -28.55 19.70 16.01
CA ASP A 684 -27.65 20.43 16.90
C ASP A 684 -28.08 21.90 16.98
N LYS A 685 -28.36 22.37 18.20
CA LYS A 685 -28.79 23.76 18.46
C LYS A 685 -27.69 24.77 18.13
N ASP A 686 -26.42 24.40 18.30
CA ASP A 686 -25.28 25.29 18.03
C ASP A 686 -25.16 25.58 16.54
N LEU A 687 -25.48 24.61 15.68
CA LEU A 687 -25.40 24.78 14.22
C LEU A 687 -26.51 25.68 13.67
N ALA A 688 -27.66 25.74 14.34
CA ALA A 688 -28.73 26.70 14.04
C ALA A 688 -28.54 28.08 14.72
N SER A 689 -27.59 28.22 15.64
CA SER A 689 -27.44 29.41 16.48
C SER A 689 -27.22 30.70 15.67
N TYR A 690 -26.28 30.71 14.73
CA TYR A 690 -25.97 31.89 13.89
C TYR A 690 -27.17 32.43 13.11
N TRP A 691 -28.08 31.58 12.63
CA TRP A 691 -29.32 32.05 12.02
C TRP A 691 -30.32 32.55 13.07
N ASN A 692 -30.49 31.82 14.18
CA ASN A 692 -31.45 32.20 15.23
C ASN A 692 -31.08 33.52 15.93
N GLU A 693 -29.78 33.75 16.17
CA GLU A 693 -29.21 34.98 16.74
C GLU A 693 -29.45 36.16 15.79
N PHE A 694 -29.13 36.02 14.50
CA PHE A 694 -29.39 37.03 13.47
C PHE A 694 -30.90 37.33 13.29
N GLU A 695 -31.75 36.29 13.32
CA GLU A 695 -33.20 36.40 13.19
C GLU A 695 -33.78 37.20 14.37
N ALA A 696 -33.35 36.91 15.60
CA ALA A 696 -33.74 37.65 16.80
C ALA A 696 -33.21 39.10 16.84
N GLU A 697 -31.96 39.35 16.44
CA GLU A 697 -31.40 40.71 16.35
C GLU A 697 -32.15 41.56 15.32
N ALA A 698 -32.45 41.00 14.14
CA ALA A 698 -33.19 41.71 13.10
C ALA A 698 -34.65 41.99 13.50
N GLU A 699 -35.32 41.06 14.19
CA GLU A 699 -36.65 41.28 14.76
C GLU A 699 -36.63 42.36 15.85
N ALA A 700 -35.63 42.38 16.73
CA ALA A 700 -35.45 43.41 17.74
C ALA A 700 -35.21 44.81 17.13
N MET A 701 -34.41 44.92 16.06
CA MET A 701 -34.22 46.20 15.34
C MET A 701 -35.52 46.71 14.71
N ASN A 702 -36.32 45.82 14.11
CA ASN A 702 -37.63 46.18 13.55
C ASN A 702 -38.61 46.69 14.63
N LEU A 703 -38.57 46.13 15.85
CA LEU A 703 -39.39 46.59 16.99
C LEU A 703 -39.01 47.97 17.52
N ILE A 704 -37.74 48.39 17.34
CA ILE A 704 -37.23 49.71 17.77
C ILE A 704 -37.54 50.80 16.72
N HIS A 705 -37.76 50.45 15.45
CA HIS A 705 -37.98 51.39 14.35
C HIS A 705 -39.45 51.41 13.88
N GLN A 706 -40.38 51.68 14.81
CA GLN A 706 -41.84 51.66 14.60
C GLN A 706 -42.43 52.68 13.58
N GLN A 707 -41.60 53.41 12.84
CA GLN A 707 -42.05 54.30 11.75
C GLN A 707 -41.97 53.65 10.35
N ASP A 708 -41.21 52.55 10.18
CA ASP A 708 -40.96 51.93 8.87
C ASP A 708 -41.85 50.69 8.64
N SER A 709 -43.18 50.90 8.51
CA SER A 709 -44.20 49.82 8.34
C SER A 709 -44.11 49.01 7.03
N VAL A 710 -43.00 49.14 6.30
CA VAL A 710 -42.75 48.61 4.95
C VAL A 710 -41.56 47.63 4.93
N SER A 711 -40.82 47.51 6.03
CA SER A 711 -39.53 46.81 6.12
C SER A 711 -39.62 45.26 6.20
N ASN A 712 -40.33 44.63 5.27
CA ASN A 712 -40.40 43.17 5.06
C ASN A 712 -39.06 42.52 4.62
N TRP A 713 -37.95 43.26 4.63
CA TRP A 713 -36.66 42.86 4.07
C TRP A 713 -36.12 41.54 4.63
N LEU A 714 -36.37 41.24 5.92
CA LEU A 714 -35.96 39.99 6.56
C LEU A 714 -36.77 38.79 6.03
N SER A 715 -38.08 38.97 5.79
CA SER A 715 -38.96 37.95 5.23
C SER A 715 -38.63 37.69 3.76
N ASP A 716 -38.38 38.74 2.97
CA ASP A 716 -37.91 38.66 1.59
C ASP A 716 -36.56 37.92 1.53
N MET A 717 -35.60 38.30 2.38
CA MET A 717 -34.27 37.68 2.48
C MET A 717 -34.35 36.19 2.83
N ARG A 718 -35.12 35.83 3.87
CA ARG A 718 -35.34 34.44 4.30
C ARG A 718 -36.02 33.61 3.22
N SER A 719 -36.99 34.18 2.51
CA SER A 719 -37.73 33.51 1.44
C SER A 719 -36.89 33.30 0.17
N ASN A 720 -36.13 34.32 -0.24
CA ASN A 720 -35.19 34.21 -1.36
C ASN A 720 -34.08 33.21 -1.04
N LEU A 721 -33.43 33.32 0.12
CA LEU A 721 -32.35 32.42 0.51
C LEU A 721 -32.83 30.97 0.63
N LYS A 722 -34.02 30.73 1.20
CA LYS A 722 -34.64 29.41 1.20
C LYS A 722 -34.82 28.88 -0.24
N ARG A 723 -35.50 29.63 -1.12
CA ARG A 723 -35.73 29.22 -2.52
C ARG A 723 -34.42 28.88 -3.25
N ASP A 724 -33.36 29.64 -3.01
CA ASP A 724 -32.07 29.44 -3.66
C ASP A 724 -31.35 28.18 -3.11
N ILE A 725 -31.48 27.87 -1.80
CA ILE A 725 -31.01 26.61 -1.20
C ILE A 725 -31.86 25.42 -1.69
N ASP A 726 -33.19 25.55 -1.73
CA ASP A 726 -34.12 24.52 -2.21
C ASP A 726 -33.85 24.18 -3.70
N THR A 727 -33.47 25.18 -4.50
CA THR A 727 -33.02 25.03 -5.89
C THR A 727 -31.68 24.28 -5.98
N CYS A 728 -30.74 24.59 -5.08
CA CYS A 728 -29.46 23.89 -4.97
C CYS A 728 -29.63 22.42 -4.57
N TYR A 729 -30.52 22.14 -3.61
CA TYR A 729 -30.89 20.78 -3.20
C TYR A 729 -31.56 20.00 -4.34
N SER A 730 -32.49 20.64 -5.07
CA SER A 730 -33.13 20.04 -6.25
C SER A 730 -32.10 19.66 -7.33
N TYR A 731 -31.05 20.47 -7.50
CA TYR A 731 -29.93 20.16 -8.39
C TYR A 731 -29.07 19.00 -7.85
N TRP A 732 -28.79 18.93 -6.54
CA TRP A 732 -28.11 17.78 -5.92
C TRP A 732 -28.86 16.47 -6.19
N VAL A 733 -30.18 16.42 -5.96
CA VAL A 733 -31.00 15.22 -6.20
C VAL A 733 -30.93 14.81 -7.67
N LYS A 734 -31.08 15.75 -8.61
CA LYS A 734 -30.98 15.47 -10.06
C LYS A 734 -29.61 14.91 -10.46
N VAL A 735 -28.53 15.38 -9.86
CA VAL A 735 -27.15 14.99 -10.20
C VAL A 735 -26.75 13.64 -9.56
N MET A 736 -27.26 13.35 -8.36
CA MET A 736 -26.91 12.12 -7.62
C MET A 736 -27.76 10.91 -8.01
N SER A 737 -29.03 11.11 -8.42
CA SER A 737 -29.96 10.02 -8.78
C SER A 737 -29.86 9.52 -10.24
N GLY A 738 -28.91 10.01 -11.03
CA GLY A 738 -28.70 9.54 -12.42
C GLY A 738 -28.10 8.13 -12.50
N PRO A 739 -28.25 7.41 -13.64
CA PRO A 739 -27.79 6.02 -13.77
C PRO A 739 -26.28 5.85 -13.49
N ASN A 740 -25.45 6.80 -13.94
CA ASN A 740 -24.02 6.84 -13.63
C ASN A 740 -23.75 7.43 -12.23
N GLY A 741 -24.59 7.12 -11.23
CA GLY A 741 -24.65 7.80 -9.93
C GLY A 741 -23.31 7.82 -9.18
N LYS A 742 -22.65 6.65 -9.09
CA LYS A 742 -21.34 6.49 -8.42
C LYS A 742 -20.16 7.06 -9.20
N ALA A 743 -20.23 7.10 -10.53
CA ALA A 743 -19.16 7.64 -11.36
C ALA A 743 -19.00 9.15 -11.13
N ASN A 744 -17.74 9.61 -11.02
CA ASN A 744 -17.37 11.02 -10.83
C ASN A 744 -18.06 11.74 -9.65
N TYR A 745 -18.38 11.01 -8.56
CA TYR A 745 -19.06 11.56 -7.37
C TYR A 745 -18.41 12.85 -6.83
N LEU A 746 -17.07 12.90 -6.73
CA LEU A 746 -16.37 14.08 -6.22
C LEU A 746 -16.55 15.33 -7.12
N ALA A 747 -16.55 15.16 -8.45
CA ALA A 747 -16.80 16.26 -9.39
C ALA A 747 -18.27 16.75 -9.31
N LYS A 748 -19.22 15.84 -9.05
CA LYS A 748 -20.63 16.16 -8.80
C LYS A 748 -20.81 16.95 -7.51
N VAL A 749 -20.12 16.59 -6.43
CA VAL A 749 -20.14 17.37 -5.17
C VAL A 749 -19.57 18.76 -5.39
N ALA A 750 -18.45 18.89 -6.14
CA ALA A 750 -17.84 20.17 -6.45
C ALA A 750 -18.79 21.13 -7.20
N SER A 751 -19.48 20.67 -8.26
CA SER A 751 -20.37 21.54 -9.05
C SER A 751 -21.67 21.94 -8.32
N VAL A 752 -22.17 21.13 -7.39
CA VAL A 752 -23.25 21.55 -6.47
C VAL A 752 -22.71 22.59 -5.48
N HIS A 753 -21.51 22.39 -4.92
CA HIS A 753 -20.90 23.32 -3.97
C HIS A 753 -20.61 24.69 -4.60
N GLU A 754 -20.09 24.74 -5.83
CA GLU A 754 -19.89 26.00 -6.57
C GLU A 754 -21.19 26.80 -6.70
N LYS A 755 -22.30 26.13 -7.01
CA LYS A 755 -23.63 26.76 -6.99
C LYS A 755 -24.02 27.25 -5.60
N TRP A 756 -23.89 26.44 -4.56
CA TRP A 756 -24.19 26.88 -3.19
C TRP A 756 -23.33 28.08 -2.76
N VAL A 757 -22.03 28.11 -3.08
CA VAL A 757 -21.12 29.23 -2.80
C VAL A 757 -21.60 30.51 -3.50
N SER A 758 -22.06 30.39 -4.76
CA SER A 758 -22.55 31.51 -5.58
C SER A 758 -23.82 32.21 -5.04
N ILE A 759 -24.58 31.56 -4.15
CA ILE A 759 -25.75 32.17 -3.50
C ILE A 759 -25.32 33.39 -2.68
N SER A 760 -25.87 34.56 -3.03
CA SER A 760 -25.58 35.90 -2.51
C SER A 760 -26.82 36.52 -1.84
N PRO A 761 -26.67 37.56 -0.98
CA PRO A 761 -27.80 38.11 -0.21
C PRO A 761 -28.76 38.91 -1.10
N GLN A 762 -29.87 38.30 -1.51
CA GLN A 762 -30.96 38.95 -2.26
C GLN A 762 -31.91 39.70 -1.31
N ILE A 763 -31.57 40.94 -1.00
CA ILE A 763 -32.37 41.85 -0.17
C ILE A 763 -32.81 43.04 -1.02
N ALA A 764 -34.09 43.42 -0.95
CA ALA A 764 -34.62 44.57 -1.69
C ALA A 764 -34.08 45.89 -1.10
N LYS A 765 -33.38 46.69 -1.91
CA LYS A 765 -32.87 48.02 -1.55
C LYS A 765 -34.02 49.03 -1.40
N ARG A 766 -34.74 48.97 -0.27
CA ARG A 766 -35.95 49.77 0.01
C ARG A 766 -35.90 50.56 1.33
N SER A 767 -34.91 50.32 2.19
CA SER A 767 -34.67 51.07 3.43
C SER A 767 -33.16 51.11 3.73
N ALA A 768 -32.70 52.15 4.44
CA ALA A 768 -31.31 52.31 4.83
C ALA A 768 -30.81 51.15 5.72
N VAL A 769 -31.70 50.56 6.52
CA VAL A 769 -31.41 49.37 7.33
C VAL A 769 -31.01 48.19 6.43
N ALA A 770 -31.73 47.97 5.33
CA ALA A 770 -31.42 46.90 4.39
C ALA A 770 -30.04 47.09 3.73
N GLU A 771 -29.66 48.33 3.38
CA GLU A 771 -28.33 48.60 2.82
C GLU A 771 -27.20 48.41 3.86
N ALA A 772 -27.42 48.82 5.11
CA ALA A 772 -26.49 48.58 6.21
C ALA A 772 -26.30 47.07 6.50
N VAL A 773 -27.38 46.27 6.42
CA VAL A 773 -27.32 44.80 6.58
C VAL A 773 -26.63 44.14 5.39
N ILE A 774 -26.91 44.54 4.14
CA ILE A 774 -26.17 44.05 2.96
C ILE A 774 -24.67 44.33 3.15
N TRP A 775 -24.29 45.54 3.55
CA TRP A 775 -22.91 45.91 3.81
C TRP A 775 -22.29 45.04 4.93
N ALA A 776 -22.96 44.89 6.07
CA ALA A 776 -22.48 44.08 7.19
C ALA A 776 -22.24 42.60 6.80
N LEU A 777 -23.12 42.02 5.99
CA LEU A 777 -23.01 40.63 5.52
C LEU A 777 -21.97 40.42 4.42
N THR A 778 -21.70 41.44 3.60
CA THR A 778 -20.76 41.38 2.47
C THR A 778 -19.36 41.92 2.77
N ARG A 779 -19.14 42.50 3.96
CA ARG A 779 -17.80 42.93 4.43
C ARG A 779 -16.79 41.78 4.35
N PRO A 780 -15.57 42.03 3.84
CA PRO A 780 -14.46 41.09 3.97
C PRO A 780 -14.21 40.76 5.44
N SER A 781 -14.29 39.49 5.78
CA SER A 781 -13.92 38.97 7.10
C SER A 781 -12.41 39.03 7.32
N THR A 782 -11.99 39.05 8.58
CA THR A 782 -10.60 38.75 8.99
C THR A 782 -10.19 37.31 8.66
N HIS A 783 -11.16 36.40 8.57
CA HIS A 783 -11.01 35.03 8.07
C HIS A 783 -11.17 34.96 6.55
N SER A 784 -10.85 33.80 5.95
CA SER A 784 -10.97 33.62 4.49
C SER A 784 -12.41 33.82 3.99
N ALA A 785 -12.56 34.19 2.70
CA ALA A 785 -13.87 34.51 2.11
C ALA A 785 -14.91 33.37 2.16
N GLN A 786 -14.50 32.13 2.44
CA GLN A 786 -15.39 30.98 2.66
C GLN A 786 -15.97 30.92 4.09
N LEU A 787 -15.45 31.71 5.03
CA LEU A 787 -15.87 31.83 6.43
C LEU A 787 -16.38 33.24 6.77
N GLY A 788 -16.69 34.07 5.77
CA GLY A 788 -17.33 35.37 5.98
C GLY A 788 -18.76 35.23 6.52
N THR A 789 -19.26 36.27 7.20
CA THR A 789 -20.54 36.26 7.94
C THR A 789 -21.71 35.70 7.12
N TRP A 790 -21.84 36.11 5.85
CA TRP A 790 -22.85 35.57 4.94
C TRP A 790 -22.76 34.05 4.71
N GLN A 791 -21.55 33.48 4.59
CA GLN A 791 -21.37 32.04 4.36
C GLN A 791 -21.71 31.23 5.62
N LEU A 792 -21.41 31.76 6.82
CA LEU A 792 -21.81 31.15 8.10
C LEU A 792 -23.33 31.22 8.30
N LEU A 793 -23.94 32.39 8.06
CA LEU A 793 -25.40 32.58 8.15
C LEU A 793 -26.15 31.64 7.18
N LYS A 794 -25.69 31.55 5.93
CA LYS A 794 -26.22 30.62 4.92
C LYS A 794 -26.04 29.15 5.32
N ALA A 795 -24.89 28.77 5.90
CA ALA A 795 -24.68 27.42 6.41
C ALA A 795 -25.63 27.08 7.57
N SER A 796 -25.83 28.01 8.50
CA SER A 796 -26.75 27.85 9.64
C SER A 796 -28.21 27.70 9.20
N LEU A 797 -28.67 28.48 8.20
CA LEU A 797 -30.00 28.25 7.61
C LEU A 797 -30.07 26.94 6.82
N THR A 798 -29.01 26.58 6.08
CA THR A 798 -28.93 25.30 5.37
C THR A 798 -29.05 24.14 6.38
N PHE A 799 -28.46 24.25 7.58
CA PHE A 799 -28.66 23.30 8.67
C PHE A 799 -30.11 23.29 9.17
N LYS A 800 -30.66 24.46 9.54
CA LYS A 800 -32.04 24.62 10.05
C LYS A 800 -33.07 23.98 9.10
N LEU A 801 -32.87 24.11 7.79
CA LEU A 801 -33.72 23.51 6.75
C LEU A 801 -33.43 22.02 6.45
N TYR A 802 -32.15 21.62 6.36
CA TYR A 802 -31.73 20.33 5.79
C TYR A 802 -30.97 19.38 6.74
N HIS A 803 -31.06 19.56 8.07
CA HIS A 803 -30.47 18.67 9.08
C HIS A 803 -30.76 17.17 8.85
N ASN A 804 -31.97 16.82 8.39
CA ASN A 804 -32.34 15.44 8.07
C ASN A 804 -31.67 14.92 6.78
N THR A 805 -31.26 15.79 5.86
CA THR A 805 -30.71 15.43 4.53
C THR A 805 -29.18 15.38 4.55
N ARG A 806 -28.66 14.63 5.53
CA ARG A 806 -27.27 14.61 6.01
C ARG A 806 -26.20 14.71 4.91
N LYS A 807 -26.24 13.85 3.87
CA LYS A 807 -25.18 13.80 2.84
C LYS A 807 -25.13 15.06 1.94
N PHE A 808 -26.23 15.78 1.73
CA PHE A 808 -26.20 17.10 1.03
C PHE A 808 -25.60 18.17 1.94
N LEU A 809 -26.17 18.31 3.14
CA LEU A 809 -25.79 19.33 4.12
C LEU A 809 -24.27 19.32 4.43
N TRP A 810 -23.72 18.15 4.78
CA TRP A 810 -22.32 18.05 5.21
C TRP A 810 -21.33 18.17 4.04
N CYS A 811 -21.59 17.55 2.88
CA CYS A 811 -20.72 17.66 1.71
C CYS A 811 -20.69 19.07 1.08
N ILE A 812 -21.64 19.96 1.44
CA ILE A 812 -21.73 21.32 0.90
C ILE A 812 -21.32 22.37 1.95
N ALA A 813 -21.82 22.29 3.18
CA ALA A 813 -21.61 23.32 4.22
C ALA A 813 -20.72 22.88 5.40
N GLY A 814 -20.17 21.65 5.38
CA GLY A 814 -19.46 21.06 6.53
C GLY A 814 -18.35 21.93 7.14
N ARG A 815 -17.57 22.64 6.31
CA ARG A 815 -16.53 23.57 6.74
C ARG A 815 -17.07 24.74 7.57
N GLN A 816 -18.20 25.30 7.17
CA GLN A 816 -18.85 26.40 7.88
C GLN A 816 -19.52 25.90 9.16
N LEU A 817 -20.14 24.71 9.14
CA LEU A 817 -20.73 24.08 10.32
C LEU A 817 -19.66 23.74 11.39
N GLN A 818 -18.50 23.27 10.95
CA GLN A 818 -17.34 22.99 11.81
C GLN A 818 -16.80 24.27 12.47
N PHE A 819 -16.76 25.39 11.74
CA PHE A 819 -16.44 26.70 12.31
C PHE A 819 -17.51 27.18 13.30
N ILE A 820 -18.81 26.99 12.99
CA ILE A 820 -19.91 27.35 13.88
C ILE A 820 -19.82 26.57 15.20
N LYS A 821 -19.62 25.25 15.17
CA LYS A 821 -19.48 24.44 16.40
C LYS A 821 -18.27 24.86 17.22
N SER A 822 -17.09 24.95 16.60
CA SER A 822 -15.86 25.34 17.29
C SER A 822 -15.87 26.79 17.80
N SER A 823 -16.68 27.68 17.22
CA SER A 823 -16.85 29.06 17.73
C SER A 823 -17.63 29.15 19.06
N LYS A 824 -18.38 28.12 19.44
CA LYS A 824 -19.05 28.03 20.75
C LYS A 824 -18.15 27.38 21.83
N ALA A 825 -16.97 26.87 21.47
CA ALA A 825 -15.98 26.37 22.43
C ALA A 825 -15.22 27.53 23.12
N ARG A 826 -14.73 27.31 24.34
CA ARG A 826 -14.13 28.36 25.19
C ARG A 826 -12.84 28.99 24.62
N VAL A 827 -12.10 28.28 23.77
CA VAL A 827 -10.85 28.75 23.15
C VAL A 827 -10.76 28.19 21.73
N LEU A 828 -10.50 29.06 20.75
CA LEU A 828 -10.35 28.69 19.33
C LEU A 828 -8.90 28.92 18.86
N ILE A 829 -8.26 27.88 18.33
CA ILE A 829 -6.89 27.95 17.76
C ILE A 829 -6.94 27.67 16.25
N PRO A 830 -6.99 28.71 15.39
CA PRO A 830 -7.10 28.51 13.95
C PRO A 830 -5.76 28.06 13.32
N VAL A 831 -5.70 26.79 12.90
CA VAL A 831 -4.51 26.18 12.28
C VAL A 831 -4.50 26.39 10.75
N THR A 832 -3.33 26.71 10.16
CA THR A 832 -3.23 26.84 8.69
C THR A 832 -3.35 25.49 7.99
N PRO A 833 -3.90 25.41 6.76
CA PRO A 833 -4.03 24.14 6.03
C PRO A 833 -2.71 23.39 5.78
N ARG A 834 -1.57 24.10 5.71
CA ARG A 834 -0.24 23.48 5.57
C ARG A 834 0.23 22.86 6.89
N THR A 835 -0.01 23.55 8.01
CA THR A 835 0.32 23.05 9.35
C THR A 835 -0.56 21.87 9.73
N TYR A 836 -1.87 21.97 9.51
CA TYR A 836 -2.83 20.91 9.87
C TYR A 836 -2.49 19.56 9.21
N LYS A 837 -2.10 19.56 7.92
CA LYS A 837 -1.71 18.33 7.20
C LYS A 837 -0.53 17.56 7.85
N VAL A 838 0.31 18.22 8.66
CA VAL A 838 1.45 17.57 9.35
C VAL A 838 1.20 17.32 10.84
N LEU A 839 0.09 17.80 11.43
CA LEU A 839 -0.27 17.48 12.82
C LEU A 839 -0.73 16.02 12.95
N ARG A 840 -0.40 15.39 14.08
CA ARG A 840 -0.76 14.01 14.45
C ARG A 840 -1.21 13.97 15.92
N PRO A 841 -2.12 13.07 16.30
CA PRO A 841 -2.46 12.85 17.70
C PRO A 841 -1.25 12.33 18.49
N ASP A 842 -0.92 12.97 19.61
CA ASP A 842 0.14 12.50 20.52
C ASP A 842 -0.41 11.36 21.39
N GLY A 843 -0.19 10.12 20.94
CA GLY A 843 -0.68 8.93 21.63
C GLY A 843 -0.16 8.76 23.07
N LYS A 844 0.94 9.41 23.45
CA LYS A 844 1.46 9.38 24.83
C LYS A 844 0.66 10.35 25.71
N ARG A 845 0.45 11.59 25.24
CA ARG A 845 -0.38 12.58 25.96
C ARG A 845 -1.83 12.16 26.09
N ILE A 846 -2.40 11.57 25.04
CA ILE A 846 -3.79 11.07 25.07
C ILE A 846 -3.94 10.01 26.16
N HIS A 847 -3.04 9.02 26.20
CA HIS A 847 -3.06 7.99 27.26
C HIS A 847 -2.87 8.59 28.66
N GLN A 848 -1.99 9.59 28.83
CA GLN A 848 -1.83 10.32 30.09
C GLN A 848 -3.09 11.11 30.49
N SER A 849 -3.86 11.62 29.53
CA SER A 849 -5.12 12.33 29.80
C SER A 849 -6.17 11.37 30.37
N CYS A 850 -6.44 10.26 29.66
CA CYS A 850 -7.42 9.26 30.11
C CYS A 850 -7.08 8.71 31.51
N VAL A 851 -5.80 8.36 31.75
CA VAL A 851 -5.35 7.84 33.07
C VAL A 851 -5.49 8.86 34.19
N ASN A 852 -5.42 10.17 33.90
CA ASN A 852 -5.68 11.21 34.90
C ASN A 852 -7.19 11.42 35.13
N GLU A 853 -8.00 11.35 34.08
CA GLU A 853 -9.47 11.42 34.18
C GLU A 853 -10.05 10.23 34.96
N ASP A 854 -9.61 9.00 34.65
CA ASP A 854 -9.96 7.78 35.39
C ASP A 854 -9.61 7.89 36.89
N ARG A 855 -8.49 8.56 37.21
CA ARG A 855 -8.08 8.82 38.60
C ARG A 855 -8.94 9.86 39.28
N MET A 856 -9.26 10.97 38.62
CA MET A 856 -10.13 11.99 39.21
C MET A 856 -11.56 11.43 39.43
N VAL A 857 -12.07 10.63 38.48
CA VAL A 857 -13.35 9.92 38.66
C VAL A 857 -13.27 8.88 39.79
N ALA A 858 -12.13 8.22 40.01
CA ALA A 858 -11.94 7.36 41.16
C ALA A 858 -11.87 8.14 42.49
N GLU A 859 -11.20 9.29 42.52
CA GLU A 859 -11.06 10.15 43.71
C GLU A 859 -12.38 10.86 44.08
N ASP A 860 -13.22 11.23 43.10
CA ASP A 860 -14.57 11.81 43.32
C ASP A 860 -15.62 10.76 43.76
N ASN A 861 -15.29 9.45 43.78
CA ASN A 861 -16.19 8.35 44.17
C ASN A 861 -15.79 7.68 45.52
N TRP A 862 -14.93 8.30 46.32
CA TRP A 862 -14.48 7.83 47.64
C TRP A 862 -14.78 8.82 48.77
#